data_AF-A0A381PY81-F1
#
_entry.id   AF-A0A381PY81-F1
#
_cell.length_a   1.000
_cell.length_b   1.000
_cell.length_c   1.000
_cell.angle_alpha   90.00
_cell.angle_beta   90.00
_cell.angle_gamma   90.00
#
_symmetry.space_group_name_H-M   'P 1'
#
loop_
_entity.id
_entity.type
_entity.pdbx_description
1 polymer ?
#
loop_
_entity_poly.entity_id
_entity_poly.type
_entity_poly.pdbx_seq_one_letter_code
_entity_poly.pdbx_strand_id
1 'polypeptide(L)'
;MSDTFYISTPIYYVNSHPHIGHAYTTIATDVLTRYRKLFGADTYFLTGTDEHGQKIVESALKSGIEPQEFVDKISQEFRDMWPHLHVENDQFIRTTDPQHKACVQKILQKIYDQGEIYLKEYEGLYCVGCERFMDESELVDGNCPDHQNPPQLYKEQNYFFRMSDYQGWLEKELAQNENWVYPGRYRNELTQFLKAPLQDLCISRPKSRLKWGIELPFDKNFVTYVWFDALLNYASALGWPDGEKFKKYWPHVNHMIGKDILKTHGIYWPCMLKAAGLPVFKKLVVHGHWVVGGSKMSKSLGNVVDPLAMKDQLGVDALRYFLLRDMSFGEDANFTEELAVTRYNGDLANNFGNLLNRSISMSRNNFDGCVPPLADVGEAEENLRNSFIEAVKTFREYILAFQPHRALEQVAWLSSQVNKYIDSCKPWSLAKQPEDRERLGTVLYTALDMTRILVGLLDPVMPEKMSEARKALGLGTEKIAFERLTPGLLKSGTEMPEPKPLFPKMKFSAEEKTASEVTQTEKKVSTTADEKKEWFAFDDFQKMELKVGHIKTCRKVEKSAKLLCSEVDLGEGRLRSIVSGAAEFYTAEELADRRVLVVANLKPVKLMGEVSEGMILFSDDKGKLVLIEAPDQVNPGVTVR
;
A
#
# COMPACT_ATOMS: atom_id res chain seq x y z
N MET A 1 21.80 -25.50 1.47
CA MET A 1 21.77 -24.45 2.52
C MET A 1 20.40 -23.81 2.44
N SER A 2 19.72 -23.58 3.57
CA SER A 2 18.44 -22.85 3.59
C SER A 2 18.64 -21.43 3.06
N ASP A 3 17.69 -20.91 2.28
CA ASP A 3 17.68 -19.51 1.85
C ASP A 3 17.61 -18.61 3.10
N THR A 4 18.45 -17.58 3.18
CA THR A 4 18.44 -16.63 4.32
C THR A 4 17.77 -15.34 3.86
N PHE A 5 16.83 -14.82 4.65
CA PHE A 5 16.05 -13.63 4.29
C PHE A 5 15.99 -12.65 5.46
N TYR A 6 16.57 -11.46 5.30
CA TYR A 6 16.40 -10.37 6.26
C TYR A 6 15.54 -9.29 5.61
N ILE A 7 14.50 -8.86 6.31
CA ILE A 7 13.70 -7.70 5.93
C ILE A 7 13.48 -6.77 7.11
N SER A 8 13.47 -5.46 6.85
CA SER A 8 13.12 -4.45 7.83
C SER A 8 11.98 -3.55 7.34
N THR A 9 11.19 -3.04 8.28
CA THR A 9 10.40 -1.81 8.07
C THR A 9 11.31 -0.59 8.25
N PRO A 10 10.83 0.64 7.98
CA PRO A 10 11.41 1.81 8.61
C PRO A 10 11.21 1.70 10.12
N ILE A 11 12.06 2.38 10.89
CA ILE A 11 11.75 2.68 12.28
C ILE A 11 10.89 3.95 12.33
N TYR A 12 9.82 3.93 13.13
CA TYR A 12 8.80 4.97 13.10
C TYR A 12 9.11 6.10 14.07
N TYR A 13 8.93 7.33 13.61
CA TYR A 13 9.15 8.52 14.43
C TYR A 13 8.07 8.63 15.51
N VAL A 14 8.48 8.65 16.79
CA VAL A 14 7.55 8.55 17.92
C VAL A 14 6.96 9.89 18.38
N ASN A 15 6.83 10.87 17.50
CA ASN A 15 6.18 12.16 17.86
C ASN A 15 4.65 12.06 17.98
N SER A 16 4.06 10.93 17.60
CA SER A 16 2.63 10.81 17.43
C SER A 16 2.17 9.34 17.40
N HIS A 17 0.92 9.09 17.81
CA HIS A 17 0.30 7.76 17.73
C HIS A 17 0.38 7.13 16.32
N PRO A 18 0.51 5.79 16.23
CA PRO A 18 0.49 5.04 14.99
C PRO A 18 -0.83 5.17 14.20
N HIS A 19 -0.75 5.00 12.88
CA HIS A 19 -1.89 5.07 11.95
C HIS A 19 -1.78 3.99 10.87
N ILE A 20 -2.80 3.84 10.02
CA ILE A 20 -2.88 2.77 9.00
C ILE A 20 -1.67 2.71 8.06
N GLY A 21 -1.01 3.84 7.76
CA GLY A 21 0.24 3.85 6.99
C GLY A 21 1.38 3.04 7.64
N HIS A 22 1.57 3.14 8.96
CA HIS A 22 2.56 2.36 9.70
C HIS A 22 2.16 0.88 9.77
N ALA A 23 0.86 0.64 10.03
CA ALA A 23 0.29 -0.70 10.06
C ALA A 23 0.50 -1.40 8.71
N TYR A 24 0.26 -0.72 7.59
CA TYR A 24 0.43 -1.28 6.25
C TYR A 24 1.86 -1.75 6.00
N THR A 25 2.87 -0.89 6.19
CA THR A 25 4.27 -1.26 5.97
C THR A 25 4.67 -2.46 6.82
N THR A 26 4.23 -2.47 8.08
CA THR A 26 4.55 -3.55 9.04
C THR A 26 3.84 -4.85 8.68
N ILE A 27 2.55 -4.81 8.34
CA ILE A 27 1.77 -5.97 7.87
C ILE A 27 2.36 -6.54 6.57
N ALA A 28 2.69 -5.69 5.59
CA ALA A 28 3.27 -6.15 4.35
C ALA A 28 4.61 -6.86 4.57
N THR A 29 5.43 -6.33 5.48
CA THR A 29 6.71 -6.93 5.86
C THR A 29 6.52 -8.26 6.58
N ASP A 30 5.57 -8.34 7.52
CA ASP A 30 5.20 -9.56 8.22
C ASP A 30 4.72 -10.65 7.25
N VAL A 31 3.82 -10.31 6.34
CA VAL A 31 3.27 -11.26 5.35
C VAL A 31 4.37 -11.80 4.44
N LEU A 32 5.24 -10.94 3.92
CA LEU A 32 6.39 -11.37 3.10
C LEU A 32 7.33 -12.28 3.89
N THR A 33 7.58 -11.97 5.17
CA THR A 33 8.37 -12.82 6.08
C THR A 33 7.72 -14.18 6.28
N ARG A 34 6.41 -14.22 6.53
CA ARG A 34 5.64 -15.46 6.70
C ARG A 34 5.64 -16.32 5.43
N TYR A 35 5.55 -15.73 4.24
CA TYR A 35 5.72 -16.48 3.00
C TYR A 35 7.14 -17.02 2.82
N ARG A 36 8.16 -16.23 3.16
CA ARG A 36 9.56 -16.69 3.10
C ARG A 36 9.78 -17.88 4.05
N LYS A 37 9.25 -17.83 5.27
CA LYS A 37 9.20 -18.98 6.20
C LYS A 37 8.46 -20.17 5.58
N LEU A 38 7.29 -19.94 4.96
CA LEU A 38 6.51 -20.98 4.28
C LEU A 38 7.31 -21.65 3.15
N PHE A 39 8.17 -20.91 2.45
CA PHE A 39 9.06 -21.44 1.41
C PHE A 39 10.38 -22.04 1.95
N GLY A 40 10.50 -22.19 3.28
CA GLY A 40 11.65 -22.81 3.94
C GLY A 40 12.85 -21.88 4.17
N ALA A 41 12.68 -20.56 4.08
CA ALA A 41 13.74 -19.62 4.36
C ALA A 41 13.94 -19.41 5.88
N ASP A 42 15.19 -19.20 6.27
CA ASP A 42 15.58 -18.72 7.59
C ASP A 42 15.48 -17.19 7.61
N THR A 43 14.48 -16.67 8.33
CA THR A 43 14.11 -15.26 8.23
C THR A 43 14.50 -14.46 9.45
N TYR A 44 14.77 -13.17 9.24
CA TYR A 44 14.82 -12.16 10.30
C TYR A 44 13.96 -10.96 9.90
N PHE A 45 13.06 -10.54 10.78
CA PHE A 45 12.18 -9.39 10.59
C PHE A 45 12.42 -8.35 11.69
N LEU A 46 12.96 -7.20 11.30
CA LEU A 46 13.18 -6.05 12.17
C LEU A 46 12.12 -4.95 11.97
N THR A 47 11.62 -4.42 13.08
CA THR A 47 10.88 -3.15 13.13
C THR A 47 11.32 -2.37 14.37
N GLY A 48 10.83 -1.14 14.57
CA GLY A 48 11.22 -0.34 15.73
C GLY A 48 10.82 1.12 15.65
N THR A 49 11.44 1.91 16.52
CA THR A 49 11.13 3.33 16.70
C THR A 49 12.36 4.22 16.62
N ASP A 50 12.19 5.36 15.94
CA ASP A 50 13.13 6.47 15.92
C ASP A 50 12.76 7.49 16.99
N GLU A 51 13.65 7.63 17.95
CA GLU A 51 13.40 8.26 19.24
C GLU A 51 14.30 9.47 19.51
N HIS A 52 15.04 9.98 18.52
CA HIS A 52 15.86 11.19 18.66
C HIS A 52 15.38 12.35 17.77
N GLY A 53 15.97 13.53 17.90
CA GLY A 53 15.62 14.69 17.08
C GLY A 53 14.80 15.75 17.80
N GLN A 54 14.59 16.89 17.12
CA GLN A 54 14.03 18.10 17.71
C GLN A 54 12.53 17.98 17.96
N LYS A 55 11.81 17.34 17.03
CA LYS A 55 10.35 17.19 17.14
C LYS A 55 9.91 16.37 18.36
N ILE A 56 10.73 15.42 18.80
CA ILE A 56 10.46 14.65 20.03
C ILE A 56 10.55 15.56 21.26
N VAL A 57 11.58 16.40 21.33
CA VAL A 57 11.72 17.39 22.41
C VAL A 57 10.51 18.33 22.43
N GLU A 58 10.08 18.84 21.27
CA GLU A 58 8.90 19.70 21.17
C GLU A 58 7.61 19.00 21.60
N SER A 59 7.46 17.71 21.28
CA SER A 59 6.27 16.92 21.62
C SER A 59 6.23 16.54 23.11
N ALA A 60 7.38 16.21 23.68
CA ALA A 60 7.55 15.97 25.11
C ALA A 60 7.25 17.23 25.93
N LEU A 61 7.79 18.38 25.51
CA LEU A 61 7.49 19.70 26.12
C LEU A 61 5.99 20.04 26.06
N LYS A 62 5.32 19.81 24.92
CA LYS A 62 3.87 20.00 24.78
C LYS A 62 3.05 19.09 25.69
N SER A 63 3.59 17.91 26.02
CA SER A 63 2.95 16.93 26.88
C SER A 63 3.31 17.08 28.36
N GLY A 64 4.22 18.01 28.70
CA GLY A 64 4.65 18.28 30.06
C GLY A 64 5.49 17.17 30.70
N ILE A 65 6.15 16.32 29.91
CA ILE A 65 6.99 15.21 30.39
C ILE A 65 8.38 15.24 29.75
N GLU A 66 9.35 14.54 30.36
CA GLU A 66 10.72 14.49 29.85
C GLU A 66 10.81 13.68 28.54
N PRO A 67 11.76 13.99 27.62
CA PRO A 67 11.87 13.29 26.34
C PRO A 67 11.99 11.77 26.45
N GLN A 68 12.77 11.26 27.42
CA GLN A 68 12.91 9.81 27.63
C GLN A 68 11.58 9.15 28.01
N GLU A 69 10.84 9.75 28.95
CA GLU A 69 9.53 9.25 29.38
C GLU A 69 8.51 9.29 28.23
N PHE A 70 8.55 10.34 27.41
CA PHE A 70 7.70 10.48 26.23
C PHE A 70 7.97 9.36 25.21
N VAL A 71 9.24 9.12 24.84
CA VAL A 71 9.57 8.09 23.86
C VAL A 71 9.35 6.68 24.40
N ASP A 72 9.57 6.44 25.70
CA ASP A 72 9.26 5.15 26.34
C ASP A 72 7.77 4.82 26.20
N LYS A 73 6.89 5.80 26.46
CA LYS A 73 5.44 5.63 26.33
C LYS A 73 5.02 5.36 24.89
N ILE A 74 5.37 6.24 23.95
CA ILE A 74 4.91 6.11 22.56
C ILE A 74 5.53 4.89 21.88
N SER A 75 6.81 4.56 22.17
CA SER A 75 7.44 3.35 21.65
C SER A 75 6.70 2.08 22.11
N GLN A 76 6.25 2.05 23.36
CA GLN A 76 5.46 0.95 23.88
C GLN A 76 4.11 0.82 23.16
N GLU A 77 3.44 1.93 22.82
CA GLU A 77 2.20 1.91 22.02
C GLU A 77 2.41 1.28 20.62
N PHE A 78 3.52 1.61 19.93
CA PHE A 78 3.87 0.96 18.66
C PHE A 78 4.13 -0.53 18.84
N ARG A 79 4.87 -0.91 19.89
CA ARG A 79 5.19 -2.31 20.18
C ARG A 79 3.94 -3.14 20.48
N ASP A 80 3.01 -2.59 21.27
CA ASP A 80 1.77 -3.27 21.67
C ASP A 80 0.76 -3.39 20.53
N MET A 81 0.82 -2.49 19.53
CA MET A 81 -0.03 -2.56 18.34
C MET A 81 0.23 -3.82 17.49
N TRP A 82 1.48 -4.27 17.39
CA TRP A 82 1.86 -5.33 16.43
C TRP A 82 1.16 -6.67 16.69
N PRO A 83 1.14 -7.22 17.93
CA PRO A 83 0.35 -8.41 18.23
C PRO A 83 -1.14 -8.25 17.93
N HIS A 84 -1.71 -7.06 18.15
CA HIS A 84 -3.12 -6.81 17.85
C HIS A 84 -3.44 -6.84 16.34
N LEU A 85 -2.43 -6.71 15.48
CA LEU A 85 -2.50 -6.79 14.02
C LEU A 85 -1.92 -8.12 13.46
N HIS A 86 -1.70 -9.11 14.33
CA HIS A 86 -1.10 -10.42 14.00
C HIS A 86 0.30 -10.30 13.37
N VAL A 87 1.05 -9.26 13.71
CA VAL A 87 2.43 -9.07 13.26
C VAL A 87 3.37 -9.80 14.22
N GLU A 88 4.30 -10.58 13.66
CA GLU A 88 5.33 -11.32 14.41
C GLU A 88 6.73 -10.92 13.92
N ASN A 89 7.29 -9.86 14.51
CA ASN A 89 8.67 -9.45 14.27
C ASN A 89 9.66 -10.17 15.21
N ASP A 90 10.88 -10.42 14.72
CA ASP A 90 11.93 -11.09 15.51
C ASP A 90 12.62 -10.14 16.49
N GLN A 91 12.62 -8.84 16.19
CA GLN A 91 13.15 -7.81 17.07
C GLN A 91 12.42 -6.47 16.88
N PHE A 92 12.24 -5.75 17.99
CA PHE A 92 11.78 -4.36 18.03
C PHE A 92 12.92 -3.49 18.57
N ILE A 93 13.58 -2.71 17.71
CA ILE A 93 14.70 -1.84 18.09
C ILE A 93 14.22 -0.45 18.52
N ARG A 94 14.93 0.17 19.45
CA ARG A 94 14.74 1.58 19.83
C ARG A 94 16.06 2.33 19.64
N THR A 95 16.05 3.52 19.06
CA THR A 95 17.31 4.29 18.91
C THR A 95 17.87 4.77 20.25
N THR A 96 17.06 4.78 21.32
CA THR A 96 17.56 5.03 22.68
C THR A 96 18.35 3.88 23.29
N ASP A 97 18.29 2.67 22.70
CA ASP A 97 18.98 1.47 23.21
C ASP A 97 20.50 1.69 23.34
N PRO A 98 21.14 1.33 24.47
CA PRO A 98 22.57 1.54 24.65
C PRO A 98 23.45 0.88 23.57
N GLN A 99 23.06 -0.30 23.09
CA GLN A 99 23.77 -1.02 22.05
C GLN A 99 23.68 -0.29 20.69
N HIS A 100 22.53 0.31 20.41
CA HIS A 100 22.35 1.13 19.22
C HIS A 100 23.26 2.37 19.28
N LYS A 101 23.22 3.11 20.39
CA LYS A 101 24.07 4.29 20.62
C LYS A 101 25.56 3.98 20.44
N ALA A 102 26.02 2.88 21.03
CA ALA A 102 27.40 2.42 20.90
C ALA A 102 27.76 2.05 19.46
N CYS A 103 26.85 1.41 18.71
CA CYS A 103 27.07 1.08 17.30
C CYS A 103 27.22 2.35 16.45
N VAL A 104 26.31 3.31 16.62
CA VAL A 104 26.33 4.60 15.91
C VAL A 104 27.65 5.33 16.15
N GLN A 105 28.08 5.44 17.42
CA GLN A 105 29.35 6.08 17.77
C GLN A 105 30.55 5.35 17.15
N LYS A 106 30.59 4.01 17.17
CA LYS A 106 31.68 3.26 16.53
C LYS A 106 31.76 3.50 15.02
N ILE A 107 30.61 3.54 14.33
CA ILE A 107 30.57 3.76 12.87
C ILE A 107 30.94 5.20 12.54
N LEU A 108 30.44 6.18 13.29
CA LEU A 108 30.84 7.58 13.14
C LEU A 108 32.34 7.77 13.32
N GLN A 109 32.94 7.17 14.37
CA GLN A 109 34.37 7.25 14.59
C GLN A 109 35.15 6.64 13.42
N LYS A 110 34.71 5.47 12.94
CA LYS A 110 35.34 4.80 11.79
C LYS A 110 35.32 5.67 10.53
N ILE A 111 34.18 6.28 10.20
CA ILE A 111 34.03 7.15 9.03
C ILE A 111 34.86 8.43 9.20
N TYR A 112 34.91 8.98 10.41
CA TYR A 112 35.75 10.14 10.72
C TYR A 112 37.24 9.85 10.55
N ASP A 113 37.72 8.72 11.08
CA ASP A 113 39.12 8.29 10.97
C ASP A 113 39.57 8.04 9.52
N GLN A 114 38.61 7.79 8.61
CA GLN A 114 38.85 7.66 7.18
C GLN A 114 38.94 9.02 6.44
N GLY A 115 38.66 10.14 7.11
CA GLY A 115 38.67 11.49 6.52
C GLY A 115 37.38 11.87 5.77
N GLU A 116 36.33 11.06 5.91
CA GLU A 116 35.03 11.22 5.24
C GLU A 116 34.11 12.23 5.93
N ILE A 117 34.46 12.65 7.16
CA ILE A 117 33.72 13.64 7.94
C ILE A 117 34.62 14.85 8.20
N TYR A 118 34.09 16.06 7.98
CA TYR A 118 34.84 17.30 8.19
C TYR A 118 33.95 18.39 8.80
N LEU A 119 34.56 19.33 9.55
CA LEU A 119 33.87 20.47 10.14
C LEU A 119 33.79 21.62 9.12
N LYS A 120 32.63 22.26 9.00
CA LYS A 120 32.41 23.40 8.10
C LYS A 120 31.46 24.41 8.75
N GLU A 121 31.73 25.70 8.55
CA GLU A 121 30.73 26.75 8.79
C GLU A 121 29.66 26.69 7.70
N TYR A 122 28.41 26.53 8.11
CA TYR A 122 27.30 26.43 7.19
C TYR A 122 26.23 27.45 7.53
N GLU A 123 25.78 28.17 6.51
CA GLU A 123 24.68 29.11 6.55
C GLU A 123 23.63 28.62 5.55
N GLY A 124 22.41 28.34 6.00
CA GLY A 124 21.38 27.80 5.13
C GLY A 124 20.00 27.71 5.77
N LEU A 125 19.00 27.46 4.93
CA LEU A 125 17.60 27.40 5.31
C LEU A 125 17.28 26.02 5.90
N TYR A 126 16.78 25.97 7.13
CA TYR A 126 16.47 24.74 7.86
C TYR A 126 14.95 24.57 8.03
N CYS A 127 14.42 23.44 7.57
CA CYS A 127 13.04 23.07 7.83
C CYS A 127 12.98 22.15 9.07
N VAL A 128 12.39 22.63 10.16
CA VAL A 128 12.14 21.83 11.37
C VAL A 128 11.20 20.66 11.06
N GLY A 129 10.23 20.85 10.15
CA GLY A 129 9.33 19.81 9.68
C GLY A 129 10.07 18.64 9.01
N CYS A 130 10.98 18.90 8.06
CA CYS A 130 11.74 17.84 7.40
C CYS A 130 12.98 17.39 8.20
N GLU A 131 13.30 18.06 9.31
CA GLU A 131 14.54 17.97 10.07
C GLU A 131 15.85 18.11 9.25
N ARG A 132 15.79 18.75 8.07
CA ARG A 132 16.91 18.93 7.16
C ARG A 132 17.09 20.36 6.69
N PHE A 133 18.31 20.69 6.27
CA PHE A 133 18.57 21.87 5.46
C PHE A 133 17.96 21.69 4.07
N MET A 134 17.48 22.79 3.51
CA MET A 134 16.84 22.83 2.21
C MET A 134 17.47 23.93 1.37
N ASP A 135 17.64 23.65 0.09
CA ASP A 135 18.08 24.66 -0.87
C ASP A 135 16.90 25.58 -1.23
N GLU A 136 17.19 26.83 -1.62
CA GLU A 136 16.14 27.77 -2.07
C GLU A 136 15.34 27.23 -3.26
N SER A 137 15.98 26.43 -4.12
CA SER A 137 15.35 25.77 -5.26
C SER A 137 14.35 24.66 -4.87
N GLU A 138 14.42 24.15 -3.64
CA GLU A 138 13.47 23.17 -3.11
C GLU A 138 12.21 23.84 -2.55
N LEU A 139 12.18 25.17 -2.42
CA LEU A 139 11.07 25.91 -1.83
C LEU A 139 9.99 26.22 -2.86
N VAL A 140 8.74 26.13 -2.43
CA VAL A 140 7.56 26.54 -3.20
C VAL A 140 6.97 27.77 -2.52
N ASP A 141 6.99 28.90 -3.22
CA ASP A 141 6.60 30.22 -2.68
C ASP A 141 7.33 30.58 -1.37
N GLY A 142 8.61 30.22 -1.27
CA GLY A 142 9.44 30.46 -0.07
C GLY A 142 9.16 29.50 1.10
N ASN A 143 8.25 28.54 0.92
CA ASN A 143 7.88 27.57 1.94
C ASN A 143 8.42 26.18 1.61
N CYS A 144 8.56 25.36 2.66
CA CYS A 144 8.80 23.94 2.48
C CYS A 144 7.62 23.27 1.76
N PRO A 145 7.85 22.50 0.67
CA PRO A 145 6.76 21.90 -0.09
C PRO A 145 5.93 20.91 0.73
N ASP A 146 6.58 20.20 1.68
CA ASP A 146 5.93 19.18 2.49
C ASP A 146 5.16 19.78 3.68
N HIS A 147 5.67 20.85 4.29
CA HIS A 147 5.17 21.38 5.56
C HIS A 147 4.51 22.76 5.44
N GLN A 148 4.60 23.39 4.26
CA GLN A 148 4.00 24.68 3.93
C GLN A 148 4.32 25.80 4.93
N ASN A 149 5.50 25.71 5.55
CA ASN A 149 6.03 26.70 6.48
C ASN A 149 7.39 27.19 5.96
N PRO A 150 7.75 28.47 6.22
CA PRO A 150 9.02 29.01 5.79
C PRO A 150 10.16 28.37 6.60
N PRO A 151 11.23 27.90 5.94
CA PRO A 151 12.41 27.43 6.65
C PRO A 151 13.13 28.60 7.34
N GLN A 152 13.86 28.31 8.41
CA GLN A 152 14.58 29.32 9.20
C GLN A 152 16.04 29.37 8.77
N LEU A 153 16.63 30.57 8.65
CA LEU A 153 18.05 30.72 8.37
C LEU A 153 18.87 30.38 9.63
N TYR A 154 19.77 29.42 9.52
CA TYR A 154 20.74 29.09 10.56
C TYR A 154 22.15 29.30 10.05
N LYS A 155 23.00 29.89 10.90
CA LYS A 155 24.45 29.97 10.69
C LYS A 155 25.14 29.25 11.84
N GLU A 156 25.68 28.07 11.57
CA GLU A 156 26.27 27.19 12.58
C GLU A 156 27.46 26.43 12.00
N GLN A 157 28.48 26.18 12.81
CA GLN A 157 29.48 25.15 12.50
C GLN A 157 28.84 23.78 12.65
N ASN A 158 29.02 22.91 11.66
CA ASN A 158 28.52 21.54 11.70
C ASN A 158 29.52 20.58 11.03
N TYR A 159 29.45 19.31 11.40
CA TYR A 159 30.14 18.24 10.72
C TYR A 159 29.35 17.77 9.50
N PHE A 160 30.05 17.61 8.40
CA PHE A 160 29.54 17.17 7.12
C PHE A 160 30.18 15.83 6.74
N PHE A 161 29.35 14.93 6.20
CA PHE A 161 29.77 13.71 5.52
C PHE A 161 29.95 14.01 4.03
N ARG A 162 31.08 13.57 3.46
CA ARG A 162 31.46 13.69 2.05
C ARG A 162 30.59 12.85 1.10
N MET A 163 29.27 13.03 1.17
CA MET A 163 28.31 12.26 0.37
C MET A 163 28.49 12.51 -1.14
N SER A 164 28.95 13.71 -1.52
CA SER A 164 29.17 14.07 -2.93
C SER A 164 30.19 13.15 -3.63
N ASP A 165 31.21 12.67 -2.89
CA ASP A 165 32.26 11.78 -3.42
C ASP A 165 31.73 10.41 -3.88
N TYR A 166 30.51 10.03 -3.45
CA TYR A 166 29.91 8.72 -3.74
C TYR A 166 28.96 8.72 -4.95
N GLN A 167 28.68 9.88 -5.56
CA GLN A 167 27.69 10.01 -6.64
C GLN A 167 27.99 9.06 -7.81
N GLY A 168 29.20 9.09 -8.36
CA GLY A 168 29.56 8.29 -9.54
C GLY A 168 29.49 6.78 -9.28
N TRP A 169 29.74 6.34 -8.05
CA TRP A 169 29.54 4.95 -7.67
C TRP A 169 28.04 4.59 -7.63
N LEU A 170 27.22 5.44 -7.01
CA LEU A 170 25.79 5.19 -6.86
C LEU A 170 25.04 5.18 -8.20
N GLU A 171 25.39 6.10 -9.11
CA GLU A 171 24.88 6.13 -10.49
C GLU A 171 25.19 4.80 -11.22
N LYS A 172 26.43 4.31 -11.09
CA LYS A 172 26.83 3.04 -11.67
C LYS A 172 26.07 1.86 -11.06
N GLU A 173 25.88 1.85 -9.75
CA GLU A 173 25.13 0.80 -9.05
C GLU A 173 23.67 0.73 -9.55
N LEU A 174 22.98 1.88 -9.63
CA LEU A 174 21.60 1.97 -10.12
C LEU A 174 21.46 1.57 -11.60
N ALA A 175 22.47 1.88 -12.42
CA ALA A 175 22.49 1.50 -13.83
C ALA A 175 22.73 0.00 -14.03
N GLN A 176 23.59 -0.63 -13.23
CA GLN A 176 23.98 -2.03 -13.40
C GLN A 176 23.05 -3.02 -12.70
N ASN A 177 22.37 -2.60 -11.64
CA ASN A 177 21.53 -3.46 -10.82
C ASN A 177 20.06 -3.04 -10.89
N GLU A 178 19.38 -3.44 -11.96
CA GLU A 178 17.98 -3.05 -12.21
C GLU A 178 17.01 -3.51 -11.11
N ASN A 179 17.37 -4.60 -10.43
CA ASN A 179 16.56 -5.20 -9.37
C ASN A 179 16.89 -4.66 -7.98
N TRP A 180 17.81 -3.69 -7.86
CA TRP A 180 18.20 -3.16 -6.55
C TRP A 180 17.08 -2.35 -5.90
N VAL A 181 16.26 -1.66 -6.69
CA VAL A 181 15.14 -0.84 -6.22
C VAL A 181 13.86 -1.29 -6.92
N TYR A 182 12.86 -1.67 -6.14
CA TYR A 182 11.56 -2.13 -6.62
C TYR A 182 10.42 -1.26 -6.04
N PRO A 183 9.43 -0.88 -6.85
CA PRO A 183 9.35 -1.01 -8.31
C PRO A 183 10.35 -0.12 -9.07
N GLY A 184 10.61 -0.46 -10.34
CA GLY A 184 11.60 0.23 -11.18
C GLY A 184 11.36 1.73 -11.37
N ARG A 185 10.13 2.23 -11.17
CA ARG A 185 9.85 3.69 -11.18
C ARG A 185 10.67 4.46 -10.15
N TYR A 186 10.88 3.91 -8.96
CA TYR A 186 11.64 4.59 -7.90
C TYR A 186 13.15 4.51 -8.14
N ARG A 187 13.61 3.49 -8.88
CA ARG A 187 14.97 3.48 -9.45
C ARG A 187 15.14 4.67 -10.39
N ASN A 188 14.19 4.88 -11.30
CA ASN A 188 14.23 5.98 -12.25
C ASN A 188 14.19 7.34 -11.54
N GLU A 189 13.41 7.46 -10.47
CA GLU A 189 13.36 8.66 -9.63
C GLU A 189 14.71 8.95 -8.94
N LEU A 190 15.36 7.92 -8.38
CA LEU A 190 16.72 8.04 -7.83
C LEU A 190 17.74 8.44 -8.91
N THR A 191 17.70 7.82 -10.08
CA THR A 191 18.55 8.20 -11.22
C THR A 191 18.30 9.64 -11.65
N GLN A 192 17.06 10.12 -11.60
CA GLN A 192 16.71 11.50 -11.92
C GLN A 192 17.27 12.47 -10.87
N PHE A 193 17.22 12.12 -9.58
CA PHE A 193 17.85 12.93 -8.52
C PHE A 193 19.37 13.07 -8.73
N LEU A 194 20.03 12.01 -9.17
CA LEU A 194 21.48 11.99 -9.37
C LEU A 194 21.96 12.73 -10.63
N LYS A 195 21.05 13.21 -11.49
CA LYS A 195 21.44 14.14 -12.56
C LYS A 195 21.95 15.48 -12.02
N ALA A 196 21.54 15.85 -10.81
CA ALA A 196 22.08 17.00 -10.10
C ALA A 196 23.26 16.56 -9.21
N PRO A 197 24.31 17.38 -9.05
CA PRO A 197 25.41 17.08 -8.14
C PRO A 197 24.94 16.89 -6.70
N LEU A 198 25.28 15.74 -6.10
CA LEU A 198 25.05 15.48 -4.68
C LEU A 198 25.83 16.49 -3.84
N GLN A 199 25.16 17.05 -2.85
CA GLN A 199 25.78 17.89 -1.83
C GLN A 199 26.28 17.04 -0.66
N ASP A 200 27.26 17.55 0.07
CA ASP A 200 27.69 16.92 1.31
C ASP A 200 26.60 17.02 2.38
N LEU A 201 26.46 15.95 3.17
CA LEU A 201 25.36 15.80 4.11
C LEU A 201 25.77 16.37 5.48
N CYS A 202 25.01 17.33 6.01
CA CYS A 202 25.20 17.82 7.38
C CYS A 202 24.75 16.75 8.40
N ILE A 203 25.70 16.13 9.10
CA ILE A 203 25.46 14.98 9.99
C ILE A 203 25.48 15.33 11.49
N SER A 204 25.53 16.61 11.84
CA SER A 204 25.54 17.05 13.24
C SER A 204 24.62 18.23 13.52
N ARG A 205 24.31 18.42 14.80
CA ARG A 205 23.67 19.62 15.34
C ARG A 205 24.41 20.04 16.62
N PRO A 206 24.65 21.32 16.89
CA PRO A 206 25.29 21.73 18.12
C PRO A 206 24.36 21.49 19.32
N LYS A 207 24.92 21.05 20.46
CA LYS A 207 24.16 20.78 21.69
C LYS A 207 23.51 22.01 22.30
N SER A 208 23.97 23.21 21.95
CA SER A 208 23.29 24.46 22.28
C SER A 208 21.88 24.53 21.69
N ARG A 209 21.66 23.88 20.54
CA ARG A 209 20.36 23.81 19.85
C ARG A 209 19.59 22.54 20.16
N LEU A 210 20.25 21.37 20.12
CA LEU A 210 19.60 20.08 20.33
C LEU A 210 20.43 19.19 21.24
N LYS A 211 19.90 18.89 22.42
CA LYS A 211 20.54 17.97 23.39
C LYS A 211 20.08 16.51 23.23
N TRP A 212 18.93 16.29 22.60
CA TRP A 212 18.29 14.98 22.50
C TRP A 212 18.74 14.23 21.24
N GLY A 213 19.80 13.43 21.39
CA GLY A 213 20.39 12.61 20.33
C GLY A 213 21.69 11.96 20.77
N ILE A 214 22.35 11.26 19.84
CA ILE A 214 23.62 10.56 20.09
C ILE A 214 24.79 11.52 19.92
N GLU A 215 25.63 11.67 20.95
CA GLU A 215 26.84 12.51 20.87
C GLU A 215 27.83 11.98 19.84
N LEU A 216 28.46 12.88 19.07
CA LEU A 216 29.58 12.49 18.21
C LEU A 216 30.76 12.01 19.08
N PRO A 217 31.41 10.88 18.73
CA PRO A 217 32.47 10.30 19.56
C PRO A 217 33.74 11.17 19.61
N PHE A 218 34.00 11.95 18.55
CA PHE A 218 35.16 12.83 18.41
C PHE A 218 34.87 14.30 18.81
N ASP A 219 33.61 14.68 19.00
CA ASP A 219 33.25 16.04 19.46
C ASP A 219 31.94 16.05 20.24
N LYS A 220 32.06 16.07 21.57
CA LYS A 220 30.93 16.04 22.49
C LYS A 220 30.11 17.33 22.52
N ASN A 221 30.48 18.38 21.78
CA ASN A 221 29.63 19.57 21.66
C ASN A 221 28.50 19.39 20.64
N PHE A 222 28.50 18.28 19.91
CA PHE A 222 27.55 17.98 18.85
C PHE A 222 26.75 16.70 19.12
N VAL A 223 25.53 16.69 18.62
CA VAL A 223 24.70 15.49 18.48
C VAL A 223 24.58 15.09 17.02
N THR A 224 24.44 13.80 16.78
CA THR A 224 24.30 13.17 15.46
C THR A 224 22.96 13.58 14.84
N TYR A 225 22.97 13.85 13.54
CA TYR A 225 21.76 14.04 12.75
C TYR A 225 20.88 12.78 12.79
N VAL A 226 19.60 12.96 13.10
CA VAL A 226 18.65 11.86 13.33
C VAL A 226 18.65 10.80 12.22
N TRP A 227 18.74 11.18 10.95
CA TRP A 227 18.75 10.20 9.86
C TRP A 227 20.03 9.36 9.81
N PHE A 228 21.18 9.92 10.18
CA PHE A 228 22.44 9.19 10.20
C PHE A 228 22.45 8.14 11.33
N ASP A 229 21.91 8.52 12.47
CA ASP A 229 21.63 7.66 13.62
C ASP A 229 20.61 6.56 13.25
N ALA A 230 19.40 6.98 12.84
CA ALA A 230 18.28 6.10 12.55
C ALA A 230 18.62 5.03 11.51
N LEU A 231 19.31 5.35 10.42
CA LEU A 231 19.66 4.36 9.39
C LEU A 231 20.57 3.23 9.91
N LEU A 232 21.36 3.48 10.95
CA LEU A 232 22.23 2.47 11.56
C LEU A 232 21.47 1.46 12.46
N ASN A 233 20.15 1.65 12.65
CA ASN A 233 19.30 0.67 13.33
C ASN A 233 19.43 -0.72 12.66
N TYR A 234 19.51 -0.75 11.33
CA TYR A 234 19.54 -1.99 10.56
C TYR A 234 20.76 -2.85 10.85
N ALA A 235 21.91 -2.23 11.12
CA ALA A 235 23.16 -2.91 11.45
C ALA A 235 23.29 -3.18 12.96
N SER A 236 22.93 -2.19 13.78
CA SER A 236 23.00 -2.29 15.23
C SER A 236 22.07 -3.37 15.81
N ALA A 237 20.87 -3.55 15.24
CA ALA A 237 19.94 -4.62 15.62
C ALA A 237 20.57 -6.02 15.50
N LEU A 238 21.46 -6.20 14.52
CA LEU A 238 22.15 -7.47 14.28
C LEU A 238 23.45 -7.62 15.11
N GLY A 239 23.79 -6.63 15.93
CA GLY A 239 24.97 -6.66 16.80
C GLY A 239 26.28 -6.38 16.06
N TRP A 240 26.27 -5.53 15.03
CA TRP A 240 27.50 -5.11 14.34
C TRP A 240 28.60 -4.63 15.33
N PRO A 241 29.90 -4.95 15.10
CA PRO A 241 30.43 -5.73 13.96
C PRO A 241 30.49 -7.25 14.19
N ASP A 242 30.52 -7.69 15.44
CA ASP A 242 30.90 -9.07 15.78
C ASP A 242 29.72 -10.01 15.98
N GLY A 243 28.49 -9.49 15.99
CA GLY A 243 27.27 -10.25 16.23
C GLY A 243 27.05 -11.36 15.21
N GLU A 244 26.69 -12.55 15.70
CA GLU A 244 26.39 -13.71 14.84
C GLU A 244 25.21 -13.43 13.90
N LYS A 245 24.22 -12.66 14.37
CA LYS A 245 23.11 -12.19 13.53
C LYS A 245 23.61 -11.29 12.39
N PHE A 246 24.60 -10.43 12.63
CA PHE A 246 25.15 -9.57 11.60
C PHE A 246 25.83 -10.40 10.50
N LYS A 247 26.71 -11.33 10.88
CA LYS A 247 27.39 -12.22 9.92
C LYS A 247 26.40 -13.04 9.08
N LYS A 248 25.33 -13.51 9.70
CA LYS A 248 24.32 -14.37 9.06
C LYS A 248 23.34 -13.60 8.17
N TYR A 249 22.75 -12.51 8.66
CA TYR A 249 21.61 -11.85 8.03
C TYR A 249 21.98 -10.61 7.21
N TRP A 250 23.07 -9.91 7.53
CA TRP A 250 23.46 -8.69 6.82
C TRP A 250 23.71 -8.87 5.30
N PRO A 251 24.27 -10.00 4.82
CA PRO A 251 24.41 -10.21 3.38
C PRO A 251 23.08 -10.35 2.62
N HIS A 252 21.95 -10.44 3.34
CA HIS A 252 20.62 -10.77 2.81
C HIS A 252 19.57 -9.68 3.09
N VAL A 253 20.00 -8.44 3.38
CA VAL A 253 19.13 -7.32 3.80
C VAL A 253 18.20 -6.87 2.67
N ASN A 254 16.90 -6.78 2.98
CA ASN A 254 15.90 -6.08 2.19
C ASN A 254 15.27 -4.99 3.06
N HIS A 255 15.01 -3.82 2.50
CA HIS A 255 14.33 -2.73 3.21
C HIS A 255 12.97 -2.46 2.58
N MET A 256 11.90 -2.56 3.35
CA MET A 256 10.56 -2.11 2.94
C MET A 256 10.34 -0.69 3.46
N ILE A 257 10.03 0.26 2.57
CA ILE A 257 9.82 1.66 2.94
C ILE A 257 8.63 2.28 2.20
N GLY A 258 8.13 3.41 2.73
CA GLY A 258 7.26 4.33 1.98
C GLY A 258 8.07 5.24 1.07
N LYS A 259 7.44 5.72 -0.02
CA LYS A 259 8.09 6.61 -1.01
C LYS A 259 8.63 7.93 -0.43
N ASP A 260 8.10 8.40 0.69
CA ASP A 260 8.50 9.65 1.35
C ASP A 260 9.93 9.63 1.89
N ILE A 261 10.49 8.45 2.12
CA ILE A 261 11.84 8.27 2.65
C ILE A 261 12.76 7.59 1.61
N LEU A 262 12.39 7.70 0.33
CA LEU A 262 13.16 7.14 -0.80
C LEU A 262 14.57 7.73 -0.87
N LYS A 263 14.70 9.06 -0.79
CA LYS A 263 16.01 9.74 -0.88
C LYS A 263 16.95 9.29 0.24
N THR A 264 16.44 9.13 1.46
CA THR A 264 17.27 8.74 2.61
C THR A 264 17.76 7.29 2.49
N HIS A 265 16.94 6.37 1.98
CA HIS A 265 17.32 4.96 1.83
C HIS A 265 17.99 4.62 0.50
N GLY A 266 17.74 5.39 -0.55
CA GLY A 266 18.26 5.17 -1.90
C GLY A 266 19.51 5.97 -2.23
N ILE A 267 19.82 7.04 -1.47
CA ILE A 267 21.02 7.86 -1.65
C ILE A 267 21.86 7.88 -0.37
N TYR A 268 21.30 8.36 0.75
CA TYR A 268 22.13 8.62 1.94
C TYR A 268 22.67 7.30 2.51
N TRP A 269 21.77 6.32 2.66
CA TRP A 269 22.10 5.05 3.26
C TRP A 269 23.18 4.26 2.50
N PRO A 270 23.09 4.04 1.17
CA PRO A 270 24.16 3.38 0.42
C PRO A 270 25.50 4.09 0.52
N CYS A 271 25.53 5.43 0.47
CA CYS A 271 26.76 6.20 0.63
C CYS A 271 27.36 6.02 2.04
N MET A 272 26.54 6.05 3.08
CA MET A 272 26.97 5.78 4.46
C MET A 272 27.55 4.36 4.60
N LEU A 273 26.89 3.35 4.03
CA LEU A 273 27.39 1.97 4.04
C LEU A 273 28.73 1.85 3.33
N LYS A 274 28.88 2.51 2.17
CA LYS A 274 30.11 2.50 1.39
C LYS A 274 31.26 3.13 2.17
N ALA A 275 31.04 4.31 2.78
CA ALA A 275 32.01 4.97 3.65
C ALA A 275 32.40 4.08 4.83
N ALA A 276 31.42 3.49 5.53
CA ALA A 276 31.64 2.58 6.65
C ALA A 276 32.35 1.27 6.25
N GLY A 277 32.55 0.99 4.95
CA GLY A 277 33.12 -0.27 4.46
C GLY A 277 32.19 -1.47 4.66
N LEU A 278 30.87 -1.24 4.69
CA LEU A 278 29.84 -2.26 4.84
C LEU A 278 29.25 -2.65 3.48
N PRO A 279 28.89 -3.92 3.27
CA PRO A 279 28.13 -4.32 2.09
C PRO A 279 26.79 -3.58 2.03
N VAL A 280 26.42 -3.12 0.84
CA VAL A 280 25.09 -2.54 0.58
C VAL A 280 24.00 -3.60 0.62
N PHE A 281 22.79 -3.19 1.01
CA PHE A 281 21.61 -4.06 1.07
C PHE A 281 21.26 -4.66 -0.30
N LYS A 282 20.56 -5.80 -0.32
CA LYS A 282 20.19 -6.54 -1.53
C LYS A 282 19.08 -5.88 -2.33
N LYS A 283 18.08 -5.33 -1.65
CA LYS A 283 16.92 -4.71 -2.31
C LYS A 283 16.26 -3.64 -1.44
N LEU A 284 15.93 -2.52 -2.06
CA LEU A 284 15.03 -1.50 -1.53
C LEU A 284 13.65 -1.68 -2.17
N VAL A 285 12.67 -2.00 -1.35
CA VAL A 285 11.27 -2.21 -1.73
C VAL A 285 10.50 -0.97 -1.29
N VAL A 286 9.80 -0.34 -2.20
CA VAL A 286 9.16 0.96 -1.98
C VAL A 286 7.69 0.87 -2.32
N HIS A 287 6.83 1.28 -1.40
CA HIS A 287 5.39 1.36 -1.61
C HIS A 287 4.90 2.82 -1.66
N GLY A 288 3.73 3.04 -2.27
CA GLY A 288 3.05 4.33 -2.22
C GLY A 288 2.35 4.56 -0.89
N HIS A 289 1.56 5.62 -0.80
CA HIS A 289 0.81 5.95 0.41
C HIS A 289 -0.62 5.44 0.34
N TRP A 290 -1.15 5.03 1.49
CA TRP A 290 -2.59 5.01 1.69
C TRP A 290 -3.08 6.45 1.83
N VAL A 291 -4.04 6.84 1.00
CA VAL A 291 -4.62 8.19 0.95
C VAL A 291 -6.12 8.13 1.22
N VAL A 292 -6.69 9.19 1.79
CA VAL A 292 -8.13 9.30 2.07
C VAL A 292 -8.63 10.55 1.35
N GLY A 293 -9.63 10.40 0.47
CA GLY A 293 -10.12 11.50 -0.36
C GLY A 293 -9.06 12.07 -1.31
N GLY A 294 -8.13 11.23 -1.80
CA GLY A 294 -7.04 11.65 -2.68
C GLY A 294 -5.90 12.42 -2.00
N SER A 295 -5.97 12.63 -0.67
CA SER A 295 -4.93 13.33 0.10
C SER A 295 -4.21 12.37 1.06
N LYS A 296 -2.91 12.63 1.29
CA LYS A 296 -2.13 11.92 2.31
C LYS A 296 -2.79 12.09 3.68
N MET A 297 -2.84 11.01 4.45
CA MET A 297 -3.35 11.09 5.83
C MET A 297 -2.47 11.99 6.69
N SER A 298 -3.09 12.91 7.41
CA SER A 298 -2.42 13.75 8.38
C SER A 298 -3.37 14.15 9.50
N LYS A 299 -2.81 14.31 10.70
CA LYS A 299 -3.60 14.75 11.87
C LYS A 299 -4.19 16.15 11.67
N SER A 300 -3.50 17.03 10.94
CA SER A 300 -3.99 18.38 10.65
C SER A 300 -5.24 18.39 9.76
N LEU A 301 -5.40 17.37 8.91
CA LEU A 301 -6.58 17.21 8.04
C LEU A 301 -7.70 16.38 8.69
N GLY A 302 -7.48 15.80 9.87
CA GLY A 302 -8.48 14.97 10.57
C GLY A 302 -8.86 13.68 9.85
N ASN A 303 -8.12 13.28 8.81
CA ASN A 303 -8.43 12.13 7.94
C ASN A 303 -7.64 10.86 8.30
N VAL A 304 -7.11 10.77 9.52
CA VAL A 304 -6.28 9.63 9.96
C VAL A 304 -7.16 8.44 10.30
N VAL A 305 -6.89 7.29 9.68
CA VAL A 305 -7.55 6.03 10.00
C VAL A 305 -6.78 5.30 11.09
N ASP A 306 -7.46 5.02 12.20
CA ASP A 306 -6.94 4.19 13.28
C ASP A 306 -7.02 2.69 12.88
N PRO A 307 -5.88 1.99 12.78
CA PRO A 307 -5.89 0.56 12.45
C PRO A 307 -6.61 -0.31 13.48
N LEU A 308 -6.67 0.09 14.76
CA LEU A 308 -7.34 -0.66 15.81
C LEU A 308 -8.87 -0.53 15.70
N ALA A 309 -9.37 0.68 15.38
CA ALA A 309 -10.79 0.87 15.10
C ALA A 309 -11.26 0.04 13.88
N MET A 310 -10.43 -0.06 12.84
CA MET A 310 -10.71 -0.89 11.67
C MET A 310 -10.69 -2.38 11.97
N LYS A 311 -9.84 -2.82 12.91
CA LYS A 311 -9.84 -4.20 13.39
C LYS A 311 -11.19 -4.57 14.01
N ASP A 312 -11.79 -3.69 14.80
CA ASP A 312 -13.05 -4.00 15.49
C ASP A 312 -14.24 -4.09 14.51
N GLN A 313 -14.16 -3.40 13.37
CA GLN A 313 -15.18 -3.43 12.32
C GLN A 313 -15.00 -4.59 11.33
N LEU A 314 -13.79 -4.76 10.78
CA LEU A 314 -13.51 -5.73 9.71
C LEU A 314 -13.01 -7.08 10.22
N GLY A 315 -12.38 -7.09 11.39
CA GLY A 315 -11.48 -8.16 11.82
C GLY A 315 -10.07 -7.99 11.25
N VAL A 316 -9.06 -8.39 12.02
CA VAL A 316 -7.64 -8.19 11.70
C VAL A 316 -7.24 -8.83 10.36
N ASP A 317 -7.63 -10.09 10.15
CA ASP A 317 -7.25 -10.85 8.96
C ASP A 317 -7.85 -10.26 7.68
N ALA A 318 -9.10 -9.80 7.74
CA ALA A 318 -9.74 -9.10 6.64
C ALA A 318 -9.03 -7.78 6.31
N LEU A 319 -8.65 -7.01 7.34
CA LEU A 319 -7.88 -5.78 7.17
C LEU A 319 -6.52 -6.07 6.50
N ARG A 320 -5.80 -7.10 6.96
CA ARG A 320 -4.52 -7.53 6.37
C ARG A 320 -4.67 -7.94 4.90
N TYR A 321 -5.73 -8.68 4.58
CA TYR A 321 -6.04 -9.07 3.21
C TYR A 321 -6.33 -7.84 2.33
N PHE A 322 -7.22 -6.95 2.76
CA PHE A 322 -7.57 -5.72 2.03
C PHE A 322 -6.34 -4.86 1.75
N LEU A 323 -5.53 -4.59 2.79
CA LEU A 323 -4.35 -3.74 2.67
C LEU A 323 -3.32 -4.29 1.67
N LEU A 324 -3.22 -5.60 1.50
CA LEU A 324 -2.30 -6.20 0.52
C LEU A 324 -2.92 -6.43 -0.85
N ARG A 325 -4.24 -6.64 -0.92
CA ARG A 325 -4.95 -6.93 -2.17
C ARG A 325 -5.18 -5.67 -3.00
N ASP A 326 -5.42 -4.54 -2.34
CA ASP A 326 -5.81 -3.29 -3.01
C ASP A 326 -4.64 -2.29 -3.16
N MET A 327 -3.51 -2.50 -2.46
CA MET A 327 -2.29 -1.71 -2.69
C MET A 327 -1.42 -2.33 -3.78
N SER A 328 -1.22 -1.59 -4.88
CA SER A 328 -0.20 -1.88 -5.88
C SER A 328 1.11 -1.20 -5.49
N PHE A 329 2.19 -1.97 -5.35
CA PHE A 329 3.50 -1.38 -5.02
C PHE A 329 3.91 -0.44 -6.15
N GLY A 330 4.24 0.80 -5.80
CA GLY A 330 4.57 1.86 -6.76
C GLY A 330 3.46 2.88 -6.98
N GLU A 331 2.25 2.66 -6.48
CA GLU A 331 1.12 3.57 -6.62
C GLU A 331 0.54 3.92 -5.25
N ASP A 332 -0.13 5.07 -5.17
CA ASP A 332 -0.93 5.39 -3.98
C ASP A 332 -2.27 4.69 -4.09
N ALA A 333 -2.82 4.24 -2.97
CA ALA A 333 -4.12 3.59 -2.91
C ALA A 333 -5.09 4.37 -2.01
N ASN A 334 -6.34 4.49 -2.46
CA ASN A 334 -7.39 5.11 -1.67
C ASN A 334 -7.91 4.13 -0.62
N PHE A 335 -7.89 4.57 0.65
CA PHE A 335 -8.56 3.87 1.74
C PHE A 335 -9.97 4.42 1.91
N THR A 336 -10.98 3.58 1.73
CA THR A 336 -12.35 3.86 2.19
C THR A 336 -12.94 2.61 2.84
N GLU A 337 -13.78 2.80 3.85
CA GLU A 337 -14.51 1.69 4.50
C GLU A 337 -15.38 0.93 3.50
N GLU A 338 -15.98 1.64 2.53
CA GLU A 338 -16.76 1.04 1.45
C GLU A 338 -15.93 0.08 0.59
N LEU A 339 -14.70 0.47 0.20
CA LEU A 339 -13.80 -0.40 -0.55
C LEU A 339 -13.40 -1.62 0.28
N ALA A 340 -13.10 -1.43 1.57
CA ALA A 340 -12.75 -2.52 2.47
C ALA A 340 -13.91 -3.51 2.64
N VAL A 341 -15.14 -3.04 2.85
CA VAL A 341 -16.35 -3.87 2.96
C VAL A 341 -16.67 -4.55 1.64
N THR A 342 -16.50 -3.86 0.51
CA THR A 342 -16.70 -4.42 -0.83
C THR A 342 -15.73 -5.57 -1.08
N ARG A 343 -14.44 -5.35 -0.77
CA ARG A 343 -13.42 -6.39 -0.90
C ARG A 343 -13.69 -7.58 0.02
N TYR A 344 -14.03 -7.30 1.28
CA TYR A 344 -14.41 -8.33 2.24
C TYR A 344 -15.59 -9.18 1.75
N ASN A 345 -16.68 -8.54 1.35
CA ASN A 345 -17.88 -9.24 0.91
C ASN A 345 -17.64 -10.00 -0.39
N GLY A 346 -16.94 -9.41 -1.35
CA GLY A 346 -16.64 -10.02 -2.65
C GLY A 346 -15.70 -11.22 -2.54
N ASP A 347 -14.46 -10.98 -2.12
CA ASP A 347 -13.40 -11.98 -2.15
C ASP A 347 -13.51 -12.98 -0.97
N LEU A 348 -13.80 -12.49 0.24
CA LEU A 348 -13.74 -13.31 1.45
C LEU A 348 -15.09 -13.97 1.77
N ALA A 349 -16.19 -13.22 1.84
CA ALA A 349 -17.48 -13.80 2.22
C ALA A 349 -18.13 -14.58 1.08
N ASN A 350 -18.31 -13.95 -0.09
CA ASN A 350 -19.07 -14.53 -1.22
C ASN A 350 -18.27 -15.56 -2.03
N ASN A 351 -16.96 -15.37 -2.17
CA ASN A 351 -16.13 -16.24 -3.00
C ASN A 351 -15.51 -17.37 -2.15
N PHE A 352 -14.50 -17.06 -1.33
CA PHE A 352 -13.76 -18.07 -0.59
C PHE A 352 -14.54 -18.70 0.58
N GLY A 353 -15.15 -17.89 1.44
CA GLY A 353 -15.89 -18.34 2.62
C GLY A 353 -17.13 -19.17 2.26
N ASN A 354 -17.88 -18.74 1.24
CA ASN A 354 -18.99 -19.50 0.69
C ASN A 354 -18.54 -20.83 0.08
N LEU A 355 -17.45 -20.84 -0.70
CA LEU A 355 -16.87 -22.06 -1.28
C LEU A 355 -16.55 -23.09 -0.18
N LEU A 356 -15.85 -22.65 0.86
CA LEU A 356 -15.49 -23.50 2.00
C LEU A 356 -16.75 -24.08 2.68
N ASN A 357 -17.69 -23.22 3.04
CA ASN A 357 -18.90 -23.63 3.77
C ASN A 357 -19.77 -24.58 2.93
N ARG A 358 -20.00 -24.26 1.65
CA ARG A 358 -20.82 -25.08 0.74
C ARG A 358 -20.18 -26.44 0.49
N SER A 359 -18.87 -26.48 0.24
CA SER A 359 -18.14 -27.73 0.02
C SER A 359 -18.23 -28.66 1.24
N ILE A 360 -18.01 -28.12 2.44
CA ILE A 360 -18.12 -28.89 3.69
C ILE A 360 -19.55 -29.35 3.93
N SER A 361 -20.53 -28.44 3.83
CA SER A 361 -21.95 -28.75 4.07
C SER A 361 -22.45 -29.87 3.16
N MET A 362 -22.17 -29.77 1.86
CA MET A 362 -22.59 -30.78 0.89
C MET A 362 -21.91 -32.13 1.15
N SER A 363 -20.62 -32.12 1.51
CA SER A 363 -19.91 -33.37 1.85
C SER A 363 -20.50 -34.03 3.09
N ARG A 364 -20.71 -33.25 4.16
CA ARG A 364 -21.28 -33.77 5.41
C ARG A 364 -22.66 -34.39 5.19
N ASN A 365 -23.51 -33.75 4.41
CA ASN A 365 -24.88 -34.20 4.15
C ASN A 365 -24.96 -35.48 3.31
N ASN A 366 -23.95 -35.78 2.50
CA ASN A 366 -23.99 -36.90 1.55
C ASN A 366 -23.01 -38.04 1.89
N PHE A 367 -22.02 -37.80 2.77
CA PHE A 367 -20.92 -38.73 3.09
C PHE A 367 -20.60 -38.77 4.59
N ASP A 368 -21.63 -38.87 5.43
CA ASP A 368 -21.52 -39.15 6.87
C ASP A 368 -20.57 -38.21 7.62
N GLY A 369 -20.65 -36.91 7.33
CA GLY A 369 -19.81 -35.92 8.01
C GLY A 369 -18.36 -35.86 7.54
N CYS A 370 -17.96 -36.67 6.55
CA CYS A 370 -16.56 -36.90 6.19
C CYS A 370 -16.20 -36.37 4.79
N VAL A 371 -14.90 -36.25 4.53
CA VAL A 371 -14.34 -36.05 3.18
C VAL A 371 -14.68 -37.28 2.33
N PRO A 372 -15.23 -37.13 1.11
CA PRO A 372 -15.70 -38.25 0.33
C PRO A 372 -14.54 -39.06 -0.28
N PRO A 373 -14.78 -40.31 -0.70
CA PRO A 373 -13.81 -41.05 -1.50
C PRO A 373 -13.60 -40.36 -2.86
N LEU A 374 -12.35 -40.32 -3.31
CA LEU A 374 -12.01 -39.94 -4.67
C LEU A 374 -12.11 -41.18 -5.56
N ALA A 375 -13.06 -41.16 -6.51
CA ALA A 375 -13.19 -42.18 -7.56
C ALA A 375 -12.51 -41.68 -8.86
N ASP A 376 -13.03 -42.09 -10.02
CA ASP A 376 -12.49 -41.69 -11.31
C ASP A 376 -12.48 -40.16 -11.49
N VAL A 377 -11.34 -39.65 -11.95
CA VAL A 377 -11.08 -38.24 -12.22
C VAL A 377 -11.38 -38.00 -13.69
N GLY A 378 -12.30 -37.08 -14.00
CA GLY A 378 -12.62 -36.68 -15.36
C GLY A 378 -11.82 -35.46 -15.82
N GLU A 379 -11.99 -35.10 -17.09
CA GLU A 379 -11.30 -33.98 -17.74
C GLU A 379 -11.47 -32.65 -16.97
N ALA A 380 -12.66 -32.39 -16.42
CA ALA A 380 -12.93 -31.17 -15.64
C ALA A 380 -12.07 -31.09 -14.37
N GLU A 381 -11.86 -32.22 -13.68
CA GLU A 381 -11.02 -32.27 -12.49
C GLU A 381 -9.54 -32.16 -12.84
N GLU A 382 -9.09 -32.83 -13.91
CA GLU A 382 -7.70 -32.74 -14.38
C GLU A 382 -7.33 -31.31 -14.77
N ASN A 383 -8.20 -30.65 -15.54
CA ASN A 383 -8.02 -29.25 -15.93
C ASN A 383 -7.92 -28.31 -14.70
N LEU A 384 -8.81 -28.49 -13.71
CA LEU A 384 -8.78 -27.70 -12.49
C LEU A 384 -7.50 -27.95 -11.68
N ARG A 385 -7.12 -29.22 -11.48
CA ARG A 385 -5.89 -29.59 -10.76
C ARG A 385 -4.64 -29.01 -11.43
N ASN A 386 -4.54 -29.10 -12.75
CA ASN A 386 -3.42 -28.55 -13.51
C ASN A 386 -3.33 -27.02 -13.36
N SER A 387 -4.47 -26.32 -13.40
CA SER A 387 -4.50 -24.87 -13.16
C SER A 387 -3.98 -24.48 -11.77
N PHE A 388 -4.28 -25.28 -10.74
CA PHE A 388 -3.76 -25.05 -9.39
C PHE A 388 -2.26 -25.32 -9.29
N ILE A 389 -1.76 -26.38 -9.92
CA ILE A 389 -0.32 -26.70 -9.95
C ILE A 389 0.46 -25.53 -10.55
N GLU A 390 0.00 -24.98 -11.66
CA GLU A 390 0.69 -23.87 -12.30
C GLU A 390 0.54 -22.57 -11.49
N ALA A 391 -0.67 -22.28 -11.01
CA ALA A 391 -0.91 -21.08 -10.24
C ALA A 391 -0.12 -21.03 -8.92
N VAL A 392 0.11 -22.16 -8.24
CA VAL A 392 0.94 -22.20 -7.02
C VAL A 392 2.40 -21.84 -7.33
N LYS A 393 2.92 -22.20 -8.52
CA LYS A 393 4.27 -21.79 -8.95
C LYS A 393 4.32 -20.29 -9.21
N THR A 394 3.40 -19.78 -10.03
CA THR A 394 3.32 -18.34 -10.35
C THR A 394 3.11 -17.50 -9.10
N PHE A 395 2.28 -17.97 -8.16
CA PHE A 395 2.07 -17.34 -6.87
C PHE A 395 3.38 -17.16 -6.11
N ARG A 396 4.20 -18.22 -6.03
CA ARG A 396 5.52 -18.16 -5.39
C ARG A 396 6.41 -17.13 -6.09
N GLU A 397 6.42 -17.08 -7.41
CA GLU A 397 7.20 -16.11 -8.19
C GLU A 397 6.77 -14.67 -7.87
N TYR A 398 5.47 -14.39 -7.80
CA TYR A 398 4.97 -13.06 -7.40
C TYR A 398 5.43 -12.66 -6.01
N ILE A 399 5.36 -13.56 -5.03
CA ILE A 399 5.82 -13.26 -3.67
C ILE A 399 7.34 -12.99 -3.64
N LEU A 400 8.13 -13.84 -4.31
CA LEU A 400 9.59 -13.65 -4.40
C LEU A 400 9.97 -12.33 -5.11
N ALA A 401 9.10 -11.86 -6.01
CA ALA A 401 9.20 -10.59 -6.72
C ALA A 401 8.59 -9.40 -5.97
N PHE A 402 8.16 -9.54 -4.72
CA PHE A 402 7.53 -8.49 -3.90
C PHE A 402 6.20 -7.97 -4.50
N GLN A 403 5.41 -8.87 -5.11
CA GLN A 403 4.09 -8.59 -5.71
C GLN A 403 2.94 -9.32 -4.98
N PRO A 404 2.73 -9.08 -3.67
CA PRO A 404 1.68 -9.79 -2.92
C PRO A 404 0.28 -9.54 -3.46
N HIS A 405 0.00 -8.35 -4.00
CA HIS A 405 -1.30 -8.02 -4.61
C HIS A 405 -1.67 -8.95 -5.77
N ARG A 406 -0.70 -9.26 -6.67
CA ARG A 406 -0.91 -10.19 -7.79
C ARG A 406 -1.07 -11.63 -7.33
N ALA A 407 -0.29 -12.01 -6.31
CA ALA A 407 -0.43 -13.32 -5.69
C ALA A 407 -1.84 -13.50 -5.11
N LEU A 408 -2.39 -12.49 -4.44
CA LEU A 408 -3.74 -12.54 -3.87
C LEU A 408 -4.85 -12.45 -4.92
N GLU A 409 -4.64 -11.69 -6.00
CA GLU A 409 -5.53 -11.72 -7.17
C GLU A 409 -5.64 -13.12 -7.77
N GLN A 410 -4.51 -13.81 -7.91
CA GLN A 410 -4.48 -15.19 -8.41
C GLN A 410 -5.24 -16.15 -7.47
N VAL A 411 -5.11 -15.99 -6.15
CA VAL A 411 -5.87 -16.78 -5.16
C VAL A 411 -7.37 -16.52 -5.29
N ALA A 412 -7.80 -15.26 -5.41
CA ALA A 412 -9.21 -14.91 -5.62
C ALA A 412 -9.75 -15.53 -6.92
N TRP A 413 -8.96 -15.50 -7.99
CA TRP A 413 -9.31 -16.13 -9.26
C TRP A 413 -9.44 -17.66 -9.13
N LEU A 414 -8.50 -18.33 -8.45
CA LEU A 414 -8.56 -19.77 -8.20
C LEU A 414 -9.82 -20.16 -7.40
N SER A 415 -10.16 -19.39 -6.37
CA SER A 415 -11.41 -19.58 -5.61
C SER A 415 -12.64 -19.50 -6.53
N SER A 416 -12.66 -18.54 -7.46
CA SER A 416 -13.73 -18.42 -8.46
C SER A 416 -13.78 -19.61 -9.41
N GLN A 417 -12.64 -20.20 -9.80
CA GLN A 417 -12.59 -21.40 -10.63
C GLN A 417 -13.21 -22.61 -9.92
N VAL A 418 -12.95 -22.79 -8.62
CA VAL A 418 -13.56 -23.88 -7.85
C VAL A 418 -15.07 -23.68 -7.71
N ASN A 419 -15.54 -22.45 -7.44
CA ASN A 419 -16.98 -22.14 -7.44
C ASN A 419 -17.64 -22.48 -8.78
N LYS A 420 -17.04 -22.03 -9.90
CA LYS A 420 -17.52 -22.33 -11.26
C LYS A 420 -17.56 -23.84 -11.53
N TYR A 421 -16.53 -24.57 -11.09
CA TYR A 421 -16.47 -26.02 -11.20
C TYR A 421 -17.63 -26.71 -10.46
N ILE A 422 -17.90 -26.33 -9.20
CA ILE A 422 -19.05 -26.83 -8.43
C ILE A 422 -20.35 -26.56 -9.19
N ASP A 423 -20.54 -25.33 -9.68
CA ASP A 423 -21.79 -24.95 -10.34
C ASP A 423 -22.00 -25.69 -11.66
N SER A 424 -20.92 -25.98 -12.39
CA SER A 424 -20.95 -26.72 -13.65
C SER A 424 -21.27 -28.20 -13.41
N CYS A 425 -20.72 -28.80 -12.34
CA CYS A 425 -20.95 -30.20 -11.98
C CYS A 425 -22.33 -30.45 -11.35
N LYS A 426 -23.00 -29.40 -10.86
CA LYS A 426 -24.33 -29.46 -10.23
C LYS A 426 -24.46 -30.58 -9.18
N PRO A 427 -23.60 -30.62 -8.13
CA PRO A 427 -23.60 -31.71 -7.15
C PRO A 427 -24.92 -31.89 -6.40
N TRP A 428 -25.76 -30.85 -6.32
CA TRP A 428 -27.11 -30.94 -5.74
C TRP A 428 -28.09 -31.77 -6.59
N SER A 429 -27.82 -31.92 -7.89
CA SER A 429 -28.55 -32.82 -8.78
C SER A 429 -28.02 -34.24 -8.66
N LEU A 430 -26.68 -34.41 -8.67
CA LEU A 430 -26.03 -35.70 -8.49
C LEU A 430 -26.42 -36.36 -7.15
N ALA A 431 -26.53 -35.57 -6.08
CA ALA A 431 -26.98 -36.04 -4.76
C ALA A 431 -28.38 -36.67 -4.72
N LYS A 432 -29.21 -36.46 -5.75
CA LYS A 432 -30.55 -37.04 -5.82
C LYS A 432 -30.57 -38.44 -6.42
N GLN A 433 -29.52 -38.83 -7.16
CA GLN A 433 -29.44 -40.10 -7.87
C GLN A 433 -28.43 -41.03 -7.19
N PRO A 434 -28.85 -42.18 -6.64
CA PRO A 434 -27.95 -43.12 -5.98
C PRO A 434 -26.78 -43.61 -6.86
N GLU A 435 -27.02 -43.77 -8.16
CA GLU A 435 -26.04 -44.19 -9.15
C GLU A 435 -24.92 -43.16 -9.38
N ASP A 436 -25.18 -41.87 -9.12
CA ASP A 436 -24.21 -40.78 -9.29
C ASP A 436 -23.34 -40.56 -8.04
N ARG A 437 -23.47 -41.40 -7.00
CA ARG A 437 -22.81 -41.21 -5.71
C ARG A 437 -21.28 -41.14 -5.81
N GLU A 438 -20.67 -41.97 -6.65
CA GLU A 438 -19.21 -41.94 -6.88
C GLU A 438 -18.79 -40.64 -7.56
N ARG A 439 -19.53 -40.21 -8.59
CA ARG A 439 -19.28 -38.95 -9.29
C ARG A 439 -19.42 -37.75 -8.36
N LEU A 440 -20.45 -37.72 -7.51
CA LEU A 440 -20.62 -36.72 -6.47
C LEU A 440 -19.42 -36.68 -5.52
N GLY A 441 -18.92 -37.86 -5.12
CA GLY A 441 -17.74 -38.00 -4.27
C GLY A 441 -16.51 -37.34 -4.88
N THR A 442 -16.19 -37.66 -6.14
CA THR A 442 -15.08 -37.03 -6.88
C THR A 442 -15.22 -35.50 -6.95
N VAL A 443 -16.43 -35.00 -7.20
CA VAL A 443 -16.69 -33.55 -7.33
C VAL A 443 -16.43 -32.83 -6.01
N LEU A 444 -17.01 -33.33 -4.92
CA LEU A 444 -16.86 -32.71 -3.60
C LEU A 444 -15.44 -32.88 -3.05
N TYR A 445 -14.79 -34.03 -3.27
CA TYR A 445 -13.39 -34.22 -2.91
C TYR A 445 -12.50 -33.20 -3.60
N THR A 446 -12.66 -33.03 -4.92
CA THR A 446 -11.85 -32.09 -5.70
C THR A 446 -12.06 -30.65 -5.22
N ALA A 447 -13.30 -30.24 -4.95
CA ALA A 447 -13.59 -28.91 -4.40
C ALA A 447 -12.95 -28.69 -3.02
N LEU A 448 -13.06 -29.66 -2.11
CA LEU A 448 -12.46 -29.59 -0.77
C LEU A 448 -10.93 -29.54 -0.83
N ASP A 449 -10.32 -30.37 -1.67
CA ASP A 449 -8.87 -30.43 -1.80
C ASP A 449 -8.28 -29.15 -2.45
N MET A 450 -8.99 -28.55 -3.42
CA MET A 450 -8.59 -27.25 -3.97
C MET A 450 -8.74 -26.14 -2.92
N THR A 451 -9.82 -26.18 -2.13
CA THR A 451 -10.03 -25.24 -1.02
C THR A 451 -8.93 -25.36 0.03
N ARG A 452 -8.45 -26.57 0.34
CA ARG A 452 -7.29 -26.80 1.22
C ARG A 452 -6.03 -26.09 0.71
N ILE A 453 -5.79 -26.08 -0.60
CA ILE A 453 -4.64 -25.35 -1.19
C ILE A 453 -4.81 -23.84 -0.98
N LEU A 454 -6.00 -23.29 -1.25
CA LEU A 454 -6.30 -21.87 -1.01
C LEU A 454 -6.06 -21.47 0.47
N VAL A 455 -6.49 -22.31 1.41
CA VAL A 455 -6.25 -22.12 2.85
C VAL A 455 -4.76 -22.02 3.17
N GLY A 456 -3.93 -22.87 2.55
CA GLY A 456 -2.48 -22.82 2.73
C GLY A 456 -1.83 -21.57 2.12
N LEU A 457 -2.29 -21.13 0.95
CA LEU A 457 -1.79 -19.92 0.29
C LEU A 457 -2.17 -18.64 1.06
N LEU A 458 -3.34 -18.60 1.70
CA LEU A 458 -3.82 -17.45 2.45
C LEU A 458 -3.27 -17.37 3.90
N ASP A 459 -2.67 -18.44 4.43
CA ASP A 459 -2.23 -18.50 5.85
C ASP A 459 -1.25 -17.40 6.23
N PRO A 460 -0.24 -17.04 5.41
CA PRO A 460 0.65 -15.93 5.72
C PRO A 460 -0.05 -14.56 5.80
N VAL A 461 -1.20 -14.38 5.14
CA VAL A 461 -1.99 -13.13 5.16
C VAL A 461 -3.00 -13.12 6.29
N MET A 462 -3.73 -14.22 6.47
CA MET A 462 -4.87 -14.36 7.37
C MET A 462 -4.66 -15.53 8.35
N PRO A 463 -3.69 -15.44 9.28
CA PRO A 463 -3.27 -16.58 10.08
C PRO A 463 -4.37 -17.17 10.98
N GLU A 464 -5.20 -16.34 11.60
CA GLU A 464 -6.25 -16.82 12.51
C GLU A 464 -7.41 -17.46 11.73
N LYS A 465 -7.89 -16.78 10.69
CA LYS A 465 -8.97 -17.26 9.83
C LYS A 465 -8.56 -18.50 9.05
N MET A 466 -7.31 -18.62 8.62
CA MET A 466 -6.85 -19.86 8.00
C MET A 466 -6.67 -20.99 9.02
N SER A 467 -6.35 -20.69 10.29
CA SER A 467 -6.43 -21.70 11.34
C SER A 467 -7.87 -22.17 11.58
N GLU A 468 -8.86 -21.28 11.56
CA GLU A 468 -10.28 -21.66 11.64
C GLU A 468 -10.70 -22.50 10.43
N ALA A 469 -10.28 -22.12 9.23
CA ALA A 469 -10.57 -22.86 8.00
C ALA A 469 -9.98 -24.27 8.00
N ARG A 470 -8.74 -24.45 8.49
CA ARG A 470 -8.14 -25.78 8.66
C ARG A 470 -8.92 -26.66 9.63
N LYS A 471 -9.37 -26.10 10.77
CA LYS A 471 -10.23 -26.83 11.71
C LYS A 471 -11.55 -27.25 11.05
N ALA A 472 -12.16 -26.36 10.27
CA ALA A 472 -13.40 -26.66 9.54
C ALA A 472 -13.22 -27.79 8.51
N LEU A 473 -12.03 -27.91 7.90
CA LEU A 473 -11.66 -29.01 6.99
C LEU A 473 -11.22 -30.29 7.72
N GLY A 474 -11.24 -30.33 9.05
CA GLY A 474 -10.78 -31.50 9.84
C GLY A 474 -9.26 -31.66 9.88
N LEU A 475 -8.49 -30.62 9.52
CA LEU A 475 -7.02 -30.67 9.41
C LEU A 475 -6.29 -30.21 10.68
N GLY A 476 -7.03 -29.76 11.71
CA GLY A 476 -6.46 -29.22 12.94
C GLY A 476 -5.93 -27.79 12.80
N THR A 477 -4.91 -27.43 13.58
CA THR A 477 -4.30 -26.08 13.60
C THR A 477 -2.99 -26.00 12.83
N GLU A 478 -2.33 -27.13 12.62
CA GLU A 478 -1.01 -27.22 11.97
C GLU A 478 -1.02 -26.58 10.58
N LYS A 479 0.01 -25.79 10.29
CA LYS A 479 0.15 -25.13 8.99
C LYS A 479 0.44 -26.15 7.91
N ILE A 480 -0.11 -25.93 6.72
CA ILE A 480 0.12 -26.81 5.57
C ILE A 480 1.47 -26.40 4.96
N ALA A 481 2.43 -27.32 4.95
CA ALA A 481 3.73 -27.11 4.30
C ALA A 481 3.55 -26.78 2.81
N PHE A 482 4.40 -25.89 2.28
CA PHE A 482 4.27 -25.40 0.90
C PHE A 482 4.32 -26.53 -0.13
N GLU A 483 5.16 -27.53 0.08
CA GLU A 483 5.31 -28.69 -0.81
C GLU A 483 4.04 -29.56 -0.87
N ARG A 484 3.15 -29.40 0.12
CA ARG A 484 1.85 -30.08 0.18
C ARG A 484 0.73 -29.24 -0.44
N LEU A 485 1.00 -28.06 -0.97
CA LEU A 485 0.03 -27.23 -1.71
C LEU A 485 -0.10 -27.72 -3.17
N THR A 486 -0.31 -29.03 -3.33
CA THR A 486 -0.52 -29.72 -4.61
C THR A 486 -1.80 -30.56 -4.54
N PRO A 487 -2.52 -30.79 -5.65
CA PRO A 487 -3.72 -31.60 -5.66
C PRO A 487 -3.55 -33.05 -5.17
N GLY A 488 -4.64 -33.62 -4.65
CA GLY A 488 -4.77 -35.03 -4.29
C GLY A 488 -4.30 -35.39 -2.88
N LEU A 489 -4.01 -34.43 -2.01
CA LEU A 489 -3.42 -34.71 -0.69
C LEU A 489 -4.41 -34.65 0.49
N LEU A 490 -5.66 -34.24 0.27
CA LEU A 490 -6.70 -34.35 1.28
C LEU A 490 -7.06 -35.82 1.55
N LYS A 491 -7.06 -36.26 2.81
CA LYS A 491 -7.35 -37.67 3.13
C LYS A 491 -8.87 -37.92 3.12
N SER A 492 -9.35 -38.82 2.26
CA SER A 492 -10.74 -39.30 2.32
C SER A 492 -11.07 -39.93 3.68
N GLY A 493 -12.32 -39.77 4.12
CA GLY A 493 -12.76 -40.22 5.44
C GLY A 493 -12.33 -39.31 6.60
N THR A 494 -11.67 -38.18 6.32
CA THR A 494 -11.40 -37.16 7.36
C THR A 494 -12.73 -36.56 7.82
N GLU A 495 -13.01 -36.61 9.12
CA GLU A 495 -14.20 -36.01 9.70
C GLU A 495 -14.10 -34.48 9.69
N MET A 496 -15.15 -33.81 9.21
CA MET A 496 -15.21 -32.35 9.16
C MET A 496 -16.26 -31.85 10.13
N PRO A 497 -15.96 -30.91 11.04
CA PRO A 497 -16.95 -30.33 11.94
C PRO A 497 -18.12 -29.65 11.20
N GLU A 498 -19.20 -29.33 11.92
CA GLU A 498 -20.27 -28.51 11.35
C GLU A 498 -19.74 -27.14 10.90
N PRO A 499 -20.00 -26.72 9.65
CA PRO A 499 -19.43 -25.51 9.12
C PRO A 499 -20.15 -24.28 9.69
N LYS A 500 -19.36 -23.35 10.21
CA LYS A 500 -19.82 -21.99 10.53
C LYS A 500 -19.34 -21.03 9.44
N PRO A 501 -20.09 -19.96 9.13
CA PRO A 501 -19.61 -18.94 8.20
C PRO A 501 -18.29 -18.35 8.67
N LEU A 502 -17.21 -18.57 7.90
CA LEU A 502 -15.87 -18.07 8.25
C LEU A 502 -15.79 -16.55 8.21
N PHE A 503 -16.48 -15.97 7.22
CA PHE A 503 -16.61 -14.55 6.95
C PHE A 503 -18.10 -14.19 6.85
N PRO A 504 -18.77 -13.85 7.97
CA PRO A 504 -20.14 -13.36 7.94
C PRO A 504 -20.25 -12.08 7.11
N LYS A 505 -21.26 -11.96 6.25
CA LYS A 505 -21.45 -10.76 5.41
C LYS A 505 -21.57 -9.50 6.26
N MET A 506 -20.84 -8.46 5.86
CA MET A 506 -20.94 -7.15 6.47
C MET A 506 -22.00 -6.32 5.74
N LYS A 507 -22.82 -5.61 6.52
CA LYS A 507 -23.70 -4.56 5.99
C LYS A 507 -22.97 -3.24 6.14
N PHE A 508 -22.97 -2.43 5.09
CA PHE A 508 -22.54 -1.05 5.18
C PHE A 508 -23.73 -0.21 5.67
N SER A 509 -23.69 0.25 6.92
CA SER A 509 -24.65 1.23 7.44
C SER A 509 -23.96 2.58 7.56
N ALA A 510 -24.22 3.48 6.62
CA ALA A 510 -23.77 4.87 6.68
C ALA A 510 -24.35 5.64 7.90
N GLU A 511 -25.30 5.05 8.63
CA GLU A 511 -26.11 5.69 9.67
C GLU A 511 -25.55 5.54 11.09
N GLU A 512 -24.59 4.66 11.36
CA GLU A 512 -24.13 4.42 12.74
C GLU A 512 -23.09 5.43 13.25
N LYS A 513 -22.41 6.17 12.35
CA LYS A 513 -21.42 7.19 12.74
C LYS A 513 -22.05 8.47 13.29
N THR A 514 -23.31 8.77 12.99
CA THR A 514 -23.99 9.97 13.51
C THR A 514 -24.47 9.84 14.95
N ALA A 515 -24.49 8.63 15.53
CA ALA A 515 -25.00 8.41 16.89
C ALA A 515 -23.92 8.51 17.99
N SER A 516 -22.64 8.31 17.66
CA SER A 516 -21.55 8.20 18.64
C SER A 516 -20.72 9.47 18.87
N GLU A 517 -20.94 10.55 18.09
CA GLU A 517 -20.21 11.82 18.26
C GLU A 517 -21.03 12.96 18.90
N VAL A 518 -22.30 12.73 19.24
CA VAL A 518 -23.12 13.75 19.92
C VAL A 518 -22.96 13.64 21.44
N THR A 519 -21.76 13.86 21.96
CA THR A 519 -21.57 14.25 23.37
C THR A 519 -20.21 14.92 23.60
N GLN A 520 -19.96 16.06 22.95
CA GLN A 520 -19.08 17.09 23.51
C GLN A 520 -19.30 18.46 22.85
N THR A 521 -20.05 19.30 23.58
CA THR A 521 -20.01 20.78 23.66
C THR A 521 -19.62 21.58 22.41
N GLU A 522 -20.66 22.16 21.80
CA GLU A 522 -20.63 23.20 20.78
C GLU A 522 -19.91 24.49 21.24
N LYS A 523 -18.94 24.95 20.45
CA LYS A 523 -18.72 26.38 20.18
C LYS A 523 -18.66 26.60 18.68
N LYS A 524 -19.68 27.27 18.17
CA LYS A 524 -19.89 27.68 16.78
C LYS A 524 -18.70 28.42 16.18
N VAL A 525 -18.18 27.92 15.06
CA VAL A 525 -17.73 28.75 13.94
C VAL A 525 -18.37 28.17 12.68
N SER A 526 -19.08 29.04 11.97
CA SER A 526 -19.84 28.74 10.77
C SER A 526 -18.94 28.55 9.56
N THR A 527 -19.04 27.40 8.89
CA THR A 527 -18.68 27.24 7.49
C THR A 527 -19.79 26.49 6.76
N THR A 528 -19.99 26.91 5.52
CA THR A 528 -21.09 26.67 4.59
C THR A 528 -21.40 25.20 4.33
N ALA A 529 -22.70 24.94 4.12
CA ALA A 529 -23.31 23.63 3.93
C ALA A 529 -22.78 22.88 2.69
N ASP A 530 -22.33 21.64 2.89
CA ASP A 530 -22.23 20.64 1.83
C ASP A 530 -23.61 20.01 1.62
N GLU A 531 -24.12 20.11 0.39
CA GLU A 531 -25.34 19.46 -0.04
C GLU A 531 -25.15 17.94 -0.03
N LYS A 532 -26.06 17.21 0.64
CA LYS A 532 -26.12 15.75 0.61
C LYS A 532 -26.18 15.26 -0.84
N LYS A 533 -25.11 14.63 -1.33
CA LYS A 533 -25.15 13.92 -2.61
C LYS A 533 -25.97 12.64 -2.47
N GLU A 534 -27.07 12.57 -3.21
CA GLU A 534 -27.77 11.32 -3.47
C GLU A 534 -26.95 10.48 -4.47
N TRP A 535 -26.68 9.23 -4.11
CA TRP A 535 -25.98 8.28 -4.97
C TRP A 535 -27.01 7.61 -5.90
N PHE A 536 -26.72 7.55 -7.19
CA PHE A 536 -27.57 6.83 -8.15
C PHE A 536 -27.04 5.41 -8.39
N ALA A 537 -27.94 4.50 -8.76
CA ALA A 537 -27.59 3.10 -8.96
C ALA A 537 -26.73 2.92 -10.21
N PHE A 538 -25.93 1.85 -10.26
CA PHE A 538 -25.17 1.49 -11.47
C PHE A 538 -26.08 1.34 -12.71
N ASP A 539 -27.30 0.84 -12.52
CA ASP A 539 -28.32 0.75 -13.58
C ASP A 539 -28.72 2.13 -14.13
N ASP A 540 -28.61 3.20 -13.33
CA ASP A 540 -28.84 4.56 -13.78
C ASP A 540 -27.65 5.09 -14.59
N PHE A 541 -26.42 4.70 -14.25
CA PHE A 541 -25.24 4.98 -15.08
C PHE A 541 -25.33 4.30 -16.44
N GLN A 542 -25.76 3.03 -16.48
CA GLN A 542 -25.92 2.27 -17.72
C GLN A 542 -26.96 2.87 -18.68
N LYS A 543 -27.86 3.73 -18.18
CA LYS A 543 -28.80 4.46 -19.04
C LYS A 543 -28.13 5.60 -19.80
N MET A 544 -26.91 6.03 -19.47
CA MET A 544 -26.21 7.10 -20.18
C MET A 544 -25.48 6.56 -21.41
N GLU A 545 -25.70 7.18 -22.57
CA GLU A 545 -24.94 6.87 -23.79
C GLU A 545 -23.76 7.83 -23.91
N LEU A 546 -22.58 7.39 -23.49
CA LEU A 546 -21.33 8.12 -23.68
C LEU A 546 -20.71 7.75 -25.02
N LYS A 547 -20.41 8.75 -25.87
CA LYS A 547 -19.76 8.58 -27.16
C LYS A 547 -18.58 9.53 -27.32
N VAL A 548 -17.59 9.12 -28.10
CA VAL A 548 -16.55 10.02 -28.61
C VAL A 548 -17.13 10.88 -29.72
N GLY A 549 -17.02 12.20 -29.60
CA GLY A 549 -17.42 13.16 -30.63
C GLY A 549 -16.24 13.95 -31.19
N HIS A 550 -16.34 14.39 -32.44
CA HIS A 550 -15.37 15.28 -33.07
C HIS A 550 -16.01 16.63 -33.37
N ILE A 551 -15.51 17.69 -32.73
CA ILE A 551 -16.02 19.04 -32.93
C ILE A 551 -15.53 19.53 -34.30
N LYS A 552 -16.43 19.63 -35.29
CA LYS A 552 -16.08 20.11 -36.63
C LYS A 552 -15.92 21.62 -36.65
N THR A 553 -16.86 22.32 -36.02
CA THR A 553 -16.82 23.77 -35.88
C THR A 553 -17.37 24.16 -34.52
N CYS A 554 -16.93 25.31 -34.02
CA CYS A 554 -17.44 25.90 -32.80
C CYS A 554 -17.62 27.40 -33.02
N ARG A 555 -18.65 27.99 -32.44
CA ARG A 555 -18.91 29.43 -32.50
C ARG A 555 -19.42 29.94 -31.15
N LYS A 556 -19.21 31.23 -30.89
CA LYS A 556 -19.81 31.89 -29.73
C LYS A 556 -21.30 32.13 -29.97
N VAL A 557 -22.14 31.91 -28.96
CA VAL A 557 -23.56 32.20 -29.05
C VAL A 557 -23.77 33.71 -28.89
N GLU A 558 -24.27 34.40 -29.91
CA GLU A 558 -24.36 35.88 -29.94
C GLU A 558 -25.10 36.49 -28.75
N LYS A 559 -26.08 35.76 -28.20
CA LYS A 559 -26.92 36.19 -27.07
C LYS A 559 -26.35 35.83 -25.69
N SER A 560 -25.14 35.27 -25.62
CA SER A 560 -24.53 34.88 -24.35
C SER A 560 -23.00 35.05 -24.33
N ALA A 561 -22.50 35.69 -23.28
CA ALA A 561 -21.06 35.77 -23.04
C ALA A 561 -20.44 34.43 -22.58
N LYS A 562 -21.26 33.49 -22.09
CA LYS A 562 -20.83 32.26 -21.42
C LYS A 562 -20.97 30.98 -22.27
N LEU A 563 -21.66 31.05 -23.41
CA LEU A 563 -22.01 29.86 -24.19
C LEU A 563 -21.22 29.75 -25.51
N LEU A 564 -20.75 28.55 -25.79
CA LEU A 564 -20.23 28.12 -27.09
C LEU A 564 -21.18 27.09 -27.70
N CYS A 565 -21.35 27.14 -29.02
CA CYS A 565 -22.14 26.18 -29.79
C CYS A 565 -21.20 25.40 -30.71
N SER A 566 -21.09 24.10 -30.46
CA SER A 566 -20.23 23.17 -31.20
C SER A 566 -21.06 22.28 -32.11
N GLU A 567 -20.65 22.16 -33.38
CA GLU A 567 -21.20 21.18 -34.32
C GLU A 567 -20.35 19.91 -34.23
N VAL A 568 -20.92 18.86 -33.63
CA VAL A 568 -20.18 17.65 -33.23
C VAL A 568 -20.60 16.47 -34.10
N ASP A 569 -19.61 15.81 -34.70
CA ASP A 569 -19.77 14.54 -35.40
C ASP A 569 -19.74 13.39 -34.37
N LEU A 570 -20.83 12.62 -34.30
CA LEU A 570 -20.96 11.44 -33.45
C LEU A 570 -21.06 10.14 -34.28
N GLY A 571 -20.64 10.16 -35.54
CA GLY A 571 -20.71 8.99 -36.44
C GLY A 571 -22.13 8.64 -36.90
N GLU A 572 -23.08 9.57 -36.78
CA GLU A 572 -24.51 9.36 -37.07
C GLU A 572 -24.94 9.86 -38.47
N GLY A 573 -23.98 10.26 -39.31
CA GLY A 573 -24.25 10.82 -40.65
C GLY A 573 -24.80 12.25 -40.66
N ARG A 574 -24.95 12.87 -39.48
CA ARG A 574 -25.28 14.29 -39.30
C ARG A 574 -24.44 14.88 -38.16
N LEU A 575 -24.25 16.20 -38.17
CA LEU A 575 -23.69 16.92 -37.03
C LEU A 575 -24.80 17.20 -36.02
N ARG A 576 -24.45 17.09 -34.73
CA ARG A 576 -25.31 17.53 -33.63
C ARG A 576 -24.85 18.89 -33.13
N SER A 577 -25.80 19.79 -32.91
CA SER A 577 -25.51 21.05 -32.25
C SER A 577 -25.48 20.84 -30.74
N ILE A 578 -24.36 21.15 -30.09
CA ILE A 578 -24.17 21.00 -28.64
C ILE A 578 -23.69 22.32 -28.05
N VAL A 579 -24.46 22.85 -27.10
CA VAL A 579 -24.18 24.13 -26.45
C VAL A 579 -23.54 23.89 -25.08
N SER A 580 -22.37 24.48 -24.84
CA SER A 580 -21.60 24.33 -23.60
C SER A 580 -21.34 25.67 -22.92
N GLY A 581 -21.26 25.66 -21.58
CA GLY A 581 -20.91 26.82 -20.74
C GLY A 581 -19.42 27.16 -20.69
N ALA A 582 -18.68 26.86 -21.76
CA ALA A 582 -17.22 26.87 -21.74
C ALA A 582 -16.58 28.20 -22.20
N ALA A 583 -17.37 29.21 -22.59
CA ALA A 583 -16.85 30.43 -23.23
C ALA A 583 -15.98 31.33 -22.32
N GLU A 584 -15.99 31.10 -21.00
CA GLU A 584 -15.10 31.77 -20.05
C GLU A 584 -13.71 31.14 -20.00
N PHE A 585 -13.56 29.88 -20.45
CA PHE A 585 -12.32 29.09 -20.35
C PHE A 585 -11.72 28.73 -21.70
N TYR A 586 -12.53 28.76 -22.76
CA TYR A 586 -12.13 28.36 -24.11
C TYR A 586 -12.64 29.35 -25.16
N THR A 587 -11.85 29.58 -26.20
CA THR A 587 -12.30 30.23 -27.43
C THR A 587 -12.96 29.24 -28.39
N ALA A 588 -13.67 29.76 -29.39
CA ALA A 588 -14.27 28.93 -30.43
C ALA A 588 -13.20 28.17 -31.24
N GLU A 589 -12.04 28.80 -31.44
CA GLU A 589 -10.90 28.24 -32.16
C GLU A 589 -10.22 27.12 -31.36
N GLU A 590 -10.14 27.24 -30.04
CA GLU A 590 -9.50 26.23 -29.17
C GLU A 590 -10.28 24.91 -29.07
N LEU A 591 -11.62 24.98 -29.16
CA LEU A 591 -12.49 23.81 -29.16
C LEU A 591 -12.72 23.21 -30.55
N ALA A 592 -12.47 23.96 -31.62
CA ALA A 592 -12.57 23.42 -32.97
C ALA A 592 -11.56 22.28 -33.17
N ASP A 593 -11.98 21.27 -33.93
CA ASP A 593 -11.19 20.09 -34.30
C ASP A 593 -10.78 19.16 -33.13
N ARG A 594 -11.34 19.34 -31.93
CA ARG A 594 -11.06 18.48 -30.77
C ARG A 594 -11.90 17.19 -30.76
N ARG A 595 -11.32 16.11 -30.24
CA ARG A 595 -12.05 14.89 -29.89
C ARG A 595 -12.45 14.91 -28.42
N VAL A 596 -13.74 14.75 -28.17
CA VAL A 596 -14.35 15.02 -26.86
C VAL A 596 -15.30 13.89 -26.45
N LEU A 597 -15.57 13.79 -25.16
CA LEU A 597 -16.60 12.88 -24.66
C LEU A 597 -17.97 13.58 -24.62
N VAL A 598 -19.00 12.89 -25.13
CA VAL A 598 -20.35 13.43 -25.26
C VAL A 598 -21.37 12.48 -24.65
N VAL A 599 -22.25 13.00 -23.80
CA VAL A 599 -23.50 12.31 -23.42
C VAL A 599 -24.51 12.52 -24.56
N ALA A 600 -24.81 11.44 -25.29
CA ALA A 600 -25.52 11.49 -26.56
C ALA A 600 -27.03 11.23 -26.44
N ASN A 601 -27.54 10.78 -25.30
CA ASN A 601 -28.97 10.45 -25.13
C ASN A 601 -29.72 11.35 -24.14
N LEU A 602 -29.24 12.58 -23.97
CA LEU A 602 -29.99 13.63 -23.27
C LEU A 602 -31.15 14.14 -24.14
N LYS A 603 -32.27 14.48 -23.52
CA LYS A 603 -33.36 15.18 -24.21
C LYS A 603 -32.86 16.52 -24.74
N PRO A 604 -33.09 16.88 -26.02
CA PRO A 604 -32.68 18.17 -26.54
C PRO A 604 -33.27 19.33 -25.75
N VAL A 605 -32.43 20.31 -25.43
CA VAL A 605 -32.82 21.51 -24.67
C VAL A 605 -32.50 22.77 -25.45
N LYS A 606 -33.35 23.80 -25.35
CA LYS A 606 -33.11 25.09 -26.00
C LYS A 606 -32.40 26.04 -25.05
N LEU A 607 -31.21 26.49 -25.42
CA LEU A 607 -30.36 27.39 -24.64
C LEU A 607 -30.10 28.66 -25.45
N MET A 608 -30.63 29.79 -24.98
CA MET A 608 -30.45 31.12 -25.60
C MET A 608 -30.77 31.20 -27.11
N GLY A 609 -31.67 30.33 -27.59
CA GLY A 609 -32.09 30.29 -28.99
C GLY A 609 -31.57 29.09 -29.78
N GLU A 610 -30.48 28.49 -29.32
CA GLU A 610 -29.84 27.31 -29.92
C GLU A 610 -30.36 26.02 -29.30
N VAL A 611 -30.41 24.93 -30.06
CA VAL A 611 -30.84 23.60 -29.56
C VAL A 611 -29.61 22.77 -29.25
N SER A 612 -29.45 22.33 -28.00
CA SER A 612 -28.38 21.43 -27.57
C SER A 612 -28.89 19.98 -27.56
N GLU A 613 -28.31 19.14 -28.43
CA GLU A 613 -28.67 17.72 -28.64
C GLU A 613 -27.72 16.74 -27.93
N GLY A 614 -27.07 17.20 -26.87
CA GLY A 614 -26.11 16.44 -26.07
C GLY A 614 -25.38 17.31 -25.06
N MET A 615 -24.39 16.74 -24.40
CA MET A 615 -23.51 17.45 -23.46
C MET A 615 -22.06 17.01 -23.64
N ILE A 616 -21.17 17.96 -23.93
CA ILE A 616 -19.72 17.76 -23.92
C ILE A 616 -19.24 17.75 -22.45
N LEU A 617 -18.38 16.80 -22.10
CA LEU A 617 -17.87 16.65 -20.74
C LEU A 617 -16.60 17.49 -20.50
N PHE A 618 -16.61 18.18 -19.37
CA PHE A 618 -15.49 18.93 -18.82
C PHE A 618 -15.29 18.48 -17.37
N SER A 619 -14.05 18.44 -16.88
CA SER A 619 -13.79 18.38 -15.45
C SER A 619 -13.89 19.78 -14.85
N ASP A 620 -14.46 19.89 -13.66
CA ASP A 620 -14.53 21.13 -12.87
C ASP A 620 -13.55 21.02 -11.69
N ASP A 621 -12.46 21.78 -11.74
CA ASP A 621 -11.54 21.96 -10.61
C ASP A 621 -11.73 23.36 -10.02
N LYS A 622 -12.55 23.45 -8.96
CA LYS A 622 -12.84 24.69 -8.21
C LYS A 622 -13.32 25.85 -9.10
N GLY A 623 -14.20 25.55 -10.06
CA GLY A 623 -14.79 26.50 -10.99
C GLY A 623 -14.01 26.67 -12.29
N LYS A 624 -12.89 25.95 -12.49
CA LYS A 624 -12.16 25.94 -13.77
C LYS A 624 -12.54 24.72 -14.59
N LEU A 625 -13.15 24.96 -15.76
CA LEU A 625 -13.49 23.88 -16.69
C LEU A 625 -12.25 23.47 -17.49
N VAL A 626 -11.95 22.17 -17.49
CA VAL A 626 -10.93 21.55 -18.35
C VAL A 626 -11.59 20.49 -19.23
N LEU A 627 -11.39 20.59 -20.54
CA LEU A 627 -11.97 19.68 -21.53
C LEU A 627 -11.45 18.26 -21.35
N ILE A 628 -12.36 17.28 -21.36
CA ILE A 628 -11.99 15.87 -21.35
C ILE A 628 -11.83 15.40 -22.80
N GLU A 629 -10.57 15.27 -23.23
CA GLU A 629 -10.21 14.87 -24.58
C GLU A 629 -10.16 13.34 -24.74
N ALA A 630 -10.67 12.86 -25.87
CA ALA A 630 -10.51 11.47 -26.29
C ALA A 630 -9.24 11.32 -27.16
N PRO A 631 -8.56 10.16 -27.15
CA PRO A 631 -7.39 9.95 -28.00
C PRO A 631 -7.70 10.11 -29.50
N ASP A 632 -6.78 10.75 -30.23
CA ASP A 632 -6.87 10.98 -31.70
C ASP A 632 -6.92 9.71 -32.56
N GLN A 633 -6.80 8.54 -31.94
CA GLN A 633 -6.90 7.23 -32.61
C GLN A 633 -8.33 6.65 -32.57
N VAL A 634 -9.25 7.23 -31.79
CA VAL A 634 -10.61 6.71 -31.60
C VAL A 634 -11.64 7.42 -32.49
N ASN A 635 -12.24 6.69 -33.43
CA ASN A 635 -13.19 7.27 -34.38
C ASN A 635 -14.41 7.93 -33.69
N PRO A 636 -14.97 9.01 -34.28
CA PRO A 636 -16.22 9.59 -33.81
C PRO A 636 -17.35 8.55 -33.80
N GLY A 637 -18.18 8.59 -32.75
CA GLY A 637 -19.31 7.69 -32.54
C GLY A 637 -19.02 6.41 -31.75
N VAL A 638 -17.76 6.14 -31.41
CA VAL A 638 -17.38 5.00 -30.55
C VAL A 638 -17.98 5.18 -29.15
N THR A 639 -18.68 4.15 -28.66
CA THR A 639 -19.24 4.10 -27.30
C THR A 639 -18.13 4.00 -26.26
N VAL A 640 -18.20 4.86 -25.24
CA VAL A 640 -17.37 4.81 -24.05
C VAL A 640 -18.08 3.95 -23.00
N ARG A 641 -17.37 2.99 -22.40
CA ARG A 641 -17.92 2.01 -21.45
C ARG A 641 -17.35 2.20 -20.06
#